data_AF-A0A9P9THG1-F1
#
_entry.id   AF-A0A9P9THG1-F1
#
_cell.length_a   1.000
_cell.length_b   1.000
_cell.length_c   1.000
_cell.angle_alpha   90.00
_cell.angle_beta   90.00
_cell.angle_gamma   90.00
#
_symmetry.space_group_name_H-M   'P 1'
#
loop_
_entity.id
_entity.type
_entity.pdbx_description
1 polymer ?
#
loop_
_entity_poly.entity_id
_entity_poly.type
_entity_poly.pdbx_seq_one_letter_code
_entity_poly.pdbx_strand_id
1 'polypeptide(L)'
;MSLLCRPWKLVFTSHEKRPSVLLSQPMRAYLRELAHKLHALSAQHSTNQRAPDDGRETRAVVLIIPRGLTRTSIEKWSDITKHHRPPPAIEDEEEEEVMAPTPTLGCQIAPSYNHEEWPYGSDSSSNDESRRTSVAQEQVEGQQPEIEKAETARDAELSRPAAPTPMQSFQTRASRKVQPQEPVGFWHWSMAGVRLHVLSLWLRTNLILAVAIMAFLCLFWGALFRQAKNIHKLGIIVVDFDGQAPYSNTTPFVGPFVTQAIERLIESGGAPGYTFYKPQDFNNDPLAVRESVYNFDAWAAVVINPNATALIEAAVRQGNSSYDPLGACQITYNSARDQTTSASYIVPSMTVLQKRVVSDFGRAWIPHLLKSNVSIADMNIDSSPQAISPGIEFAVYDLRPFGPPIATPAVSIGLIYLIIISFFSFTFFLPIHLKYLAPKGHPPLIFKQLIAWRYIATVTSYFFLSLVYSLVSLAFLMPMDQPSGSHVWPTQNPNAYGRGTFVVYWMGNWVGMTAFGLASENMAMILGTPWTALWLIFWVISNVATGFYALELAPKFYYWGYAWPMHNIVVLTRSILFDLHPRVGLNFGILFAWCAIGTVLFPVCCYYMRWKTMRAKKNAAAKEEDWHRRMEKEREVPSRLARMTTLGSRKTE
;
A
#
# COMPACT_ATOMS: atom_id res chain seq x y z
N MET A 1 -27.30 -45.52 -1.32
CA MET A 1 -26.93 -45.46 0.11
C MET A 1 -25.99 -44.28 0.31
N SER A 2 -26.12 -43.40 1.30
CA SER A 2 -27.22 -43.09 2.24
C SER A 2 -26.94 -41.71 2.87
N LEU A 3 -27.99 -40.91 3.16
CA LEU A 3 -27.97 -39.64 3.92
C LEU A 3 -27.17 -38.48 3.24
N LEU A 4 -27.79 -37.40 2.75
CA LEU A 4 -28.51 -36.31 3.44
C LEU A 4 -27.59 -35.48 4.37
N CYS A 5 -27.24 -34.21 4.13
CA CYS A 5 -27.94 -32.99 3.64
C CYS A 5 -28.62 -32.15 4.75
N ARG A 6 -28.33 -30.83 4.72
CA ARG A 6 -28.90 -29.66 5.44
C ARG A 6 -28.11 -29.07 6.63
N PRO A 7 -28.23 -27.73 6.88
CA PRO A 7 -27.29 -26.95 7.69
C PRO A 7 -27.78 -26.67 9.13
N TRP A 8 -26.87 -26.21 9.98
CA TRP A 8 -27.16 -25.86 11.37
C TRP A 8 -27.79 -24.47 11.53
N LYS A 9 -28.92 -24.42 12.26
CA LYS A 9 -29.39 -23.21 12.94
C LYS A 9 -28.78 -23.17 14.34
N LEU A 10 -28.28 -22.02 14.78
CA LEU A 10 -27.97 -21.78 16.18
C LEU A 10 -29.16 -21.13 16.87
N VAL A 11 -29.80 -21.87 17.77
CA VAL A 11 -30.83 -21.40 18.69
C VAL A 11 -30.18 -21.19 20.05
N PHE A 12 -30.41 -20.04 20.68
CA PHE A 12 -29.94 -19.80 22.04
C PHE A 12 -30.78 -20.60 23.05
N THR A 13 -30.12 -21.41 23.87
CA THR A 13 -30.64 -21.93 25.14
C THR A 13 -29.77 -21.43 26.29
N SER A 14 -30.38 -21.24 27.46
CA SER A 14 -29.75 -20.60 28.61
C SER A 14 -29.38 -21.62 29.68
N HIS A 15 -28.10 -21.66 30.08
CA HIS A 15 -27.72 -21.90 31.49
C HIS A 15 -26.33 -21.31 31.83
N GLU A 16 -26.36 -20.16 32.49
CA GLU A 16 -25.65 -19.90 33.75
C GLU A 16 -24.21 -20.42 33.95
N LYS A 17 -23.22 -19.57 33.68
CA LYS A 17 -22.32 -18.93 34.69
C LYS A 17 -21.35 -17.95 33.99
N ARG A 18 -21.06 -16.81 34.62
CA ARG A 18 -20.10 -15.80 34.12
C ARG A 18 -19.11 -15.38 35.22
N PRO A 19 -17.80 -15.27 34.95
CA PRO A 19 -16.94 -14.35 35.70
C PRO A 19 -17.35 -12.90 35.36
N SER A 20 -17.18 -11.96 36.29
CA SER A 20 -17.76 -10.61 36.19
C SER A 20 -16.71 -9.51 36.02
N VAL A 21 -16.84 -8.72 34.95
CA VAL A 21 -16.00 -7.54 34.69
C VAL A 21 -16.60 -6.31 35.38
N LEU A 22 -15.81 -5.65 36.24
CA LEU A 22 -16.23 -4.53 37.07
C LEU A 22 -16.31 -3.20 36.30
N LEU A 23 -17.43 -2.95 35.62
CA LEU A 23 -17.76 -1.61 35.11
C LEU A 23 -18.05 -0.63 36.25
N SER A 24 -17.53 0.60 36.16
CA SER A 24 -17.74 1.65 37.16
C SER A 24 -19.21 2.10 37.27
N GLN A 25 -19.63 2.52 38.47
CA GLN A 25 -21.03 2.86 38.74
C GLN A 25 -21.66 3.92 37.79
N PRO A 26 -21.02 5.07 37.44
CA PRO A 26 -21.66 6.06 36.58
C PRO A 26 -21.96 5.53 35.17
N MET A 27 -21.11 4.66 34.62
CA MET A 27 -21.36 3.98 33.33
C MET A 27 -22.66 3.13 33.39
N ARG A 28 -22.90 2.46 34.51
CA ARG A 28 -24.12 1.66 34.76
C ARG A 28 -25.37 2.50 35.00
N ALA A 29 -25.25 3.80 35.27
CA ALA A 29 -26.39 4.71 35.34
C ALA A 29 -26.77 5.18 33.93
N TYR A 30 -25.80 5.72 33.18
CA TYR A 30 -26.00 6.22 31.82
C TYR A 30 -26.59 5.17 30.87
N LEU A 31 -26.07 3.94 30.90
CA LEU A 31 -26.59 2.84 30.07
C LEU A 31 -28.03 2.42 30.44
N ARG A 32 -28.46 2.56 31.71
CA ARG A 32 -29.85 2.30 32.12
C ARG A 32 -30.80 3.39 31.66
N GLU A 33 -30.41 4.65 31.73
CA GLU A 33 -31.21 5.77 31.25
C GLU A 33 -31.42 5.71 29.73
N LEU A 34 -30.35 5.37 28.99
CA LEU A 34 -30.38 5.24 27.53
C LEU A 34 -31.24 4.04 27.08
N ALA A 35 -31.18 2.92 27.81
CA ALA A 35 -32.08 1.78 27.60
C ALA A 35 -33.56 2.12 27.86
N HIS A 36 -33.87 2.86 28.93
CA HIS A 36 -35.24 3.31 29.21
C HIS A 36 -35.80 4.23 28.11
N LYS A 37 -34.98 5.17 27.59
CA LYS A 37 -35.37 6.07 26.50
C LYS A 37 -35.65 5.32 25.19
N LEU A 38 -34.85 4.30 24.87
CA LEU A 38 -35.11 3.42 23.71
C LEU A 38 -36.39 2.58 23.89
N HIS A 39 -36.65 2.05 25.09
CA HIS A 39 -37.87 1.29 25.36
C HIS A 39 -39.15 2.15 25.26
N ALA A 40 -39.09 3.40 25.72
CA ALA A 40 -40.20 4.35 25.60
C ALA A 40 -40.51 4.68 24.13
N LEU A 41 -39.49 4.95 23.30
CA LEU A 41 -39.65 5.21 21.87
C LEU A 41 -40.24 3.99 21.12
N SER A 42 -39.83 2.77 21.50
CA SER A 42 -40.40 1.53 20.94
C SER A 42 -41.89 1.36 21.28
N ALA A 43 -42.27 1.59 22.54
CA ALA A 43 -43.67 1.46 22.99
C ALA A 43 -44.61 2.50 22.35
N GLN A 44 -44.10 3.69 22.02
CA GLN A 44 -44.88 4.76 21.39
C GLN A 44 -45.13 4.52 19.89
N HIS A 45 -44.45 3.54 19.27
CA HIS A 45 -44.61 3.21 17.85
C HIS A 45 -45.58 2.04 17.60
N SER A 46 -45.85 1.20 18.60
CA SER A 46 -46.72 0.01 18.47
C SER A 46 -48.22 0.29 18.70
N THR A 47 -48.60 1.52 19.04
CA THR A 47 -49.97 1.88 19.44
C THR A 47 -50.84 2.45 18.32
N ASN A 48 -50.30 2.69 17.13
CA ASN A 48 -50.97 3.48 16.08
C ASN A 48 -51.07 2.77 14.70
N GLN A 49 -51.60 1.55 14.67
CA GLN A 49 -51.97 0.83 13.45
C GLN A 49 -53.28 0.03 13.61
N ARG A 50 -54.39 0.57 13.08
CA ARG A 50 -55.64 -0.14 12.74
C ARG A 50 -56.32 0.58 11.58
N ALA A 51 -57.06 -0.19 10.77
CA ALA A 51 -57.77 0.21 9.55
C ALA A 51 -56.88 0.59 8.33
N PRO A 52 -57.38 0.48 7.08
CA PRO A 52 -56.50 0.24 5.92
C PRO A 52 -56.71 1.17 4.69
N ASP A 53 -55.93 0.86 3.65
CA ASP A 53 -56.22 1.03 2.21
C ASP A 53 -55.78 2.32 1.48
N ASP A 54 -55.68 2.16 0.15
CA ASP A 54 -55.11 3.05 -0.89
C ASP A 54 -53.62 3.42 -0.73
N GLY A 55 -53.00 3.95 -1.80
CA GLY A 55 -51.54 4.02 -1.93
C GLY A 55 -50.95 5.25 -2.64
N ARG A 56 -49.79 5.02 -3.29
CA ARG A 56 -48.87 5.98 -3.95
C ARG A 56 -47.83 6.69 -3.05
N GLU A 57 -46.75 7.10 -3.73
CA GLU A 57 -45.70 8.05 -3.35
C GLU A 57 -44.90 7.82 -2.04
N THR A 58 -43.76 7.12 -2.19
CA THR A 58 -42.59 7.31 -1.33
C THR A 58 -42.01 8.73 -1.49
N ARG A 59 -42.29 9.62 -0.53
CA ARG A 59 -41.60 10.91 -0.40
C ARG A 59 -40.51 10.87 0.67
N ALA A 60 -39.35 11.46 0.36
CA ALA A 60 -38.23 11.53 1.30
C ALA A 60 -38.49 12.56 2.41
N VAL A 61 -38.09 12.23 3.64
CA VAL A 61 -38.15 13.14 4.80
C VAL A 61 -36.78 13.77 5.03
N VAL A 62 -36.69 15.08 4.89
CA VAL A 62 -35.48 15.88 5.16
C VAL A 62 -35.39 16.16 6.65
N LEU A 63 -34.25 15.83 7.27
CA LEU A 63 -33.98 16.11 8.68
C LEU A 63 -33.48 17.55 8.86
N ILE A 64 -34.37 18.45 9.29
CA ILE A 64 -34.07 19.85 9.56
C ILE A 64 -33.51 20.01 10.97
N ILE A 65 -32.36 20.67 11.11
CA ILE A 65 -31.73 21.00 12.40
C ILE A 65 -32.21 22.39 12.86
N PRO A 66 -32.92 22.52 13.99
CA PRO A 66 -33.25 23.82 14.58
C PRO A 66 -32.03 24.43 15.29
N ARG A 67 -31.84 25.75 15.15
CA ARG A 67 -30.82 26.52 15.86
C ARG A 67 -31.35 27.09 17.18
N GLY A 68 -30.53 27.01 18.23
CA GLY A 68 -30.41 28.07 19.24
C GLY A 68 -31.07 27.82 20.59
N LEU A 69 -30.23 27.73 21.63
CA LEU A 69 -30.55 28.16 23.00
C LEU A 69 -29.22 28.45 23.74
N THR A 70 -29.23 29.40 24.68
CA THR A 70 -28.00 30.10 25.12
C THR A 70 -27.72 30.03 26.61
N ARG A 71 -26.44 29.77 26.95
CA ARG A 71 -25.70 30.41 28.06
C ARG A 71 -26.33 30.39 29.48
N THR A 72 -26.81 29.25 29.97
CA THR A 72 -27.03 29.03 31.43
C THR A 72 -26.73 27.58 31.83
N SER A 73 -25.49 27.27 32.23
CA SER A 73 -25.10 25.96 32.85
C SER A 73 -23.73 25.95 33.57
N ILE A 74 -22.98 27.06 33.61
CA ILE A 74 -21.59 27.08 34.11
C ILE A 74 -21.50 27.28 35.64
N GLU A 75 -22.55 27.79 36.29
CA GLU A 75 -22.54 28.22 37.69
C GLU A 75 -23.13 27.17 38.66
N LYS A 76 -22.85 25.87 38.47
CA LYS A 76 -23.37 24.82 39.37
C LYS A 76 -22.41 23.65 39.66
N TRP A 77 -21.10 23.88 39.53
CA TRP A 77 -20.06 22.87 39.78
C TRP A 77 -18.82 23.38 40.57
N SER A 78 -18.84 24.61 41.10
CA SER A 78 -17.71 25.19 41.85
C SER A 78 -17.62 24.83 43.34
N ASP A 79 -18.71 24.34 43.93
CA ASP A 79 -18.90 24.42 45.40
C ASP A 79 -18.72 23.09 46.15
N ILE A 80 -18.28 22.00 45.49
CA ILE A 80 -18.16 20.66 46.10
C ILE A 80 -16.71 20.14 46.07
N THR A 81 -15.72 21.01 46.34
CA THR A 81 -14.31 20.63 46.56
C THR A 81 -13.62 21.46 47.66
N LYS A 82 -14.22 21.57 48.85
CA LYS A 82 -13.53 22.05 50.06
C LYS A 82 -13.83 21.15 51.26
N HIS A 83 -12.77 20.88 52.04
CA HIS A 83 -12.69 20.03 53.24
C HIS A 83 -12.61 18.50 53.03
N HIS A 84 -11.39 17.96 53.06
CA HIS A 84 -10.93 17.06 54.14
C HIS A 84 -9.39 16.99 54.19
N ARG A 85 -8.83 16.39 55.25
CA ARG A 85 -7.39 16.37 55.58
C ARG A 85 -6.89 14.90 55.64
N PRO A 86 -5.70 14.55 55.11
CA PRO A 86 -5.25 13.15 55.04
C PRO A 86 -4.51 12.67 56.31
N PRO A 87 -4.63 11.37 56.63
CA PRO A 87 -3.59 10.57 57.28
C PRO A 87 -3.27 9.30 56.41
N PRO A 88 -2.51 8.26 56.86
CA PRO A 88 -1.15 8.01 56.38
C PRO A 88 -0.98 6.71 55.55
N ALA A 89 0.27 6.34 55.24
CA ALA A 89 0.69 5.27 54.31
C ALA A 89 1.10 3.94 54.99
N ILE A 90 1.69 3.01 54.20
CA ILE A 90 2.21 1.65 54.51
C ILE A 90 1.08 0.58 54.47
N GLU A 91 1.22 -0.63 53.92
CA GLU A 91 2.39 -1.42 53.42
C GLU A 91 2.15 -1.99 51.97
N ASP A 92 2.92 -2.99 51.51
CA ASP A 92 2.96 -3.57 50.14
C ASP A 92 2.38 -5.02 50.01
N GLU A 93 2.18 -5.51 48.77
CA GLU A 93 2.17 -6.96 48.42
C GLU A 93 2.47 -7.17 46.91
N GLU A 94 3.13 -8.30 46.55
CA GLU A 94 3.64 -8.64 45.19
C GLU A 94 2.57 -9.46 44.38
N GLU A 95 2.65 -9.81 43.07
CA GLU A 95 3.70 -10.53 42.33
C GLU A 95 3.51 -10.48 40.77
N GLU A 96 4.59 -10.86 40.06
CA GLU A 96 4.69 -11.44 38.68
C GLU A 96 4.32 -10.71 37.35
N GLU A 97 5.00 -11.22 36.30
CA GLU A 97 5.32 -10.68 34.98
C GLU A 97 4.19 -10.23 34.02
N VAL A 98 4.48 -9.16 33.25
CA VAL A 98 4.10 -9.09 31.81
C VAL A 98 5.29 -8.56 30.99
N MET A 99 5.88 -9.41 30.15
CA MET A 99 6.99 -9.07 29.27
C MET A 99 6.48 -8.45 27.94
N ALA A 100 6.81 -7.19 27.66
CA ALA A 100 6.40 -6.48 26.43
C ALA A 100 7.50 -5.53 25.89
N PRO A 101 7.56 -5.25 24.57
CA PRO A 101 8.85 -5.06 23.89
C PRO A 101 9.31 -3.62 23.65
N THR A 102 10.61 -3.48 23.40
CA THR A 102 11.29 -2.24 22.98
C THR A 102 10.95 -1.80 21.55
N PRO A 103 10.51 -0.54 21.34
CA PRO A 103 10.34 0.04 20.00
C PRO A 103 11.40 1.11 19.70
N THR A 104 12.55 0.73 19.14
CA THR A 104 13.63 1.66 18.74
C THR A 104 13.84 1.71 17.22
N LEU A 105 12.74 1.92 16.49
CA LEU A 105 12.77 2.08 15.03
C LEU A 105 12.99 3.54 14.59
N GLY A 106 14.07 3.80 13.87
CA GLY A 106 14.09 4.76 12.75
C GLY A 106 13.69 6.23 13.00
N CYS A 107 14.39 6.97 13.86
CA CYS A 107 14.31 8.44 13.91
C CYS A 107 15.69 9.14 13.88
N GLN A 108 16.45 8.92 12.79
CA GLN A 108 17.63 9.75 12.47
C GLN A 108 17.22 11.13 11.92
N ILE A 109 16.64 11.97 12.77
CA ILE A 109 16.49 13.42 12.54
C ILE A 109 17.23 14.18 13.65
N ALA A 110 18.56 14.01 13.65
CA ALA A 110 19.48 14.87 14.37
C ALA A 110 20.44 15.51 13.35
N PRO A 111 20.60 16.84 13.30
CA PRO A 111 21.74 17.42 12.61
C PRO A 111 23.02 17.01 13.34
N SER A 112 24.08 16.71 12.60
CA SER A 112 25.34 16.23 13.16
C SER A 112 26.00 17.28 14.06
N TYR A 113 25.93 17.08 15.38
CA TYR A 113 26.88 17.66 16.31
C TYR A 113 28.17 16.84 16.24
N ASN A 114 29.27 17.48 15.84
CA ASN A 114 30.59 16.85 15.82
C ASN A 114 31.07 16.61 17.25
N HIS A 115 31.11 15.34 17.67
CA HIS A 115 31.90 14.88 18.81
C HIS A 115 32.47 13.49 18.47
N GLU A 116 33.70 13.47 17.98
CA GLU A 116 34.58 12.29 18.00
C GLU A 116 35.80 12.61 18.88
N GLU A 117 36.46 11.56 19.39
CA GLU A 117 37.72 11.57 20.16
C GLU A 117 37.75 12.25 21.55
N TRP A 118 37.64 11.43 22.60
CA TRP A 118 38.60 11.40 23.72
C TRP A 118 38.84 9.93 24.14
N PRO A 119 40.10 9.49 24.37
CA PRO A 119 40.42 8.11 24.75
C PRO A 119 40.61 7.89 26.27
N TYR A 120 40.87 6.63 26.64
CA TYR A 120 41.14 6.06 27.98
C TYR A 120 39.95 5.85 28.93
N GLY A 121 40.12 4.89 29.83
CA GLY A 121 39.15 4.45 30.85
C GLY A 121 39.85 4.00 32.14
N SER A 122 39.42 2.87 32.70
CA SER A 122 39.88 2.26 33.97
C SER A 122 39.64 3.06 35.27
N ASP A 123 38.51 2.73 35.90
CA ASP A 123 38.41 2.11 37.24
C ASP A 123 38.44 2.91 38.58
N SER A 124 37.51 2.42 39.44
CA SER A 124 37.53 2.23 40.90
C SER A 124 37.43 3.40 41.92
N SER A 125 36.30 3.39 42.64
CA SER A 125 36.24 3.23 44.11
C SER A 125 34.77 2.93 44.51
N SER A 126 34.33 1.73 44.89
CA SER A 126 34.63 0.93 46.09
C SER A 126 34.11 1.53 47.40
N ASN A 127 33.11 0.87 48.01
CA ASN A 127 32.74 0.84 49.45
C ASN A 127 31.44 -0.01 49.58
N ASP A 128 31.23 -0.88 50.59
CA ASP A 128 32.19 -1.69 51.34
C ASP A 128 31.48 -2.90 52.04
N GLU A 129 32.29 -3.81 52.59
CA GLU A 129 32.02 -4.77 53.69
C GLU A 129 31.12 -6.01 53.48
N SER A 130 31.34 -7.06 54.30
CA SER A 130 31.22 -8.48 53.91
C SER A 130 30.71 -9.45 55.01
N ARG A 131 30.14 -10.61 54.59
CA ARG A 131 30.31 -12.00 55.13
C ARG A 131 29.38 -12.99 54.36
N ARG A 132 29.87 -14.13 53.79
CA ARG A 132 30.16 -15.47 54.39
C ARG A 132 28.93 -16.18 55.00
N THR A 133 28.62 -17.49 54.85
CA THR A 133 29.16 -18.73 54.16
C THR A 133 28.15 -19.89 54.42
N SER A 134 28.05 -21.08 53.79
CA SER A 134 28.57 -21.77 52.56
C SER A 134 28.01 -23.24 52.52
N VAL A 135 28.29 -24.05 51.46
CA VAL A 135 28.04 -25.55 51.32
C VAL A 135 26.55 -25.91 51.07
N ALA A 136 26.12 -26.97 50.33
CA ALA A 136 26.73 -28.17 49.66
C ALA A 136 26.44 -28.16 48.13
N GLN A 137 27.11 -28.85 47.19
CA GLN A 137 27.87 -30.13 47.10
C GLN A 137 27.02 -31.39 46.80
N GLU A 138 27.20 -31.94 45.59
CA GLU A 138 27.07 -33.38 45.29
C GLU A 138 27.99 -33.75 44.09
N GLN A 139 28.35 -35.04 43.90
CA GLN A 139 29.37 -35.50 42.95
C GLN A 139 28.91 -36.74 42.16
N VAL A 140 29.21 -36.82 40.85
CA VAL A 140 29.41 -38.11 40.15
C VAL A 140 30.57 -38.01 39.14
N GLU A 141 31.67 -38.65 39.52
CA GLU A 141 32.66 -39.44 38.77
C GLU A 141 32.58 -39.58 37.22
N GLY A 142 33.73 -39.50 36.51
CA GLY A 142 33.86 -40.01 35.12
C GLY A 142 35.00 -39.44 34.22
N GLN A 143 36.10 -40.20 34.06
CA GLN A 143 37.12 -40.20 32.97
C GLN A 143 37.83 -38.92 32.45
N GLN A 144 39.17 -38.95 32.48
CA GLN A 144 40.15 -38.19 31.65
C GLN A 144 40.72 -39.19 30.57
N PRO A 145 41.22 -38.80 29.36
CA PRO A 145 42.34 -37.87 29.06
C PRO A 145 41.99 -36.77 28.03
N GLU A 146 42.66 -35.62 27.85
CA GLU A 146 44.07 -35.16 27.97
C GLU A 146 45.06 -35.67 26.89
N ILE A 147 45.22 -34.90 25.80
CA ILE A 147 46.30 -35.05 24.80
C ILE A 147 46.87 -33.67 24.40
N GLU A 148 48.18 -33.64 24.13
CA GLU A 148 48.99 -32.57 23.51
C GLU A 148 49.07 -31.17 24.16
N LYS A 149 50.06 -31.06 25.06
CA LYS A 149 51.03 -29.95 24.98
C LYS A 149 51.94 -30.18 23.78
N ALA A 150 52.29 -29.12 23.03
CA ALA A 150 53.64 -28.54 23.04
C ALA A 150 53.90 -27.63 21.82
N GLU A 151 54.47 -26.45 22.07
CA GLU A 151 55.77 -26.14 21.45
C GLU A 151 56.63 -25.28 22.39
N THR A 152 57.72 -25.90 22.84
CA THR A 152 58.99 -25.35 23.34
C THR A 152 59.08 -23.89 23.80
N ALA A 153 59.24 -23.70 25.11
CA ALA A 153 60.06 -22.61 25.63
C ALA A 153 61.54 -22.88 25.35
N ARG A 154 62.36 -21.83 25.23
CA ARG A 154 63.81 -21.91 25.39
C ARG A 154 64.36 -20.74 26.19
N ASP A 155 65.22 -21.13 27.13
CA ASP A 155 66.36 -20.43 27.70
C ASP A 155 66.10 -19.13 28.48
N ALA A 156 66.74 -19.04 29.64
CA ALA A 156 66.70 -17.92 30.56
C ALA A 156 68.13 -17.58 30.99
N GLU A 157 68.42 -16.31 31.31
CA GLU A 157 69.04 -15.99 32.60
C GLU A 157 69.05 -14.49 32.94
N LEU A 158 68.90 -14.24 34.26
CA LEU A 158 69.62 -13.26 35.08
C LEU A 158 69.96 -11.85 34.53
N SER A 159 69.25 -10.82 35.02
CA SER A 159 69.85 -9.58 35.56
C SER A 159 68.86 -8.60 36.22
N ARG A 160 69.21 -8.12 37.42
CA ARG A 160 68.80 -6.84 38.02
C ARG A 160 70.04 -6.23 38.67
N PRO A 161 70.33 -4.94 38.48
CA PRO A 161 70.16 -4.02 39.62
C PRO A 161 69.77 -2.58 39.24
N ALA A 162 69.70 -1.73 40.27
CA ALA A 162 69.60 -0.26 40.26
C ALA A 162 68.26 0.37 39.81
N ALA A 163 67.84 1.39 40.56
CA ALA A 163 66.66 2.21 40.29
C ALA A 163 67.08 3.67 40.02
N PRO A 164 66.45 4.38 39.07
CA PRO A 164 66.60 5.81 38.90
C PRO A 164 65.61 6.60 39.78
N THR A 165 66.01 7.81 40.18
CA THR A 165 65.19 8.77 40.94
C THR A 165 64.00 9.30 40.12
N PRO A 166 62.89 9.72 40.76
CA PRO A 166 61.74 10.27 40.06
C PRO A 166 62.06 11.65 39.46
N MET A 167 61.90 11.79 38.14
CA MET A 167 61.96 13.11 37.49
C MET A 167 60.74 13.95 37.89
N GLN A 168 61.01 15.20 38.29
CA GLN A 168 59.96 16.16 38.65
C GLN A 168 59.11 16.51 37.42
N SER A 169 57.80 16.22 37.49
CA SER A 169 56.87 16.62 36.44
C SER A 169 56.57 18.12 36.54
N PHE A 170 56.96 18.87 35.51
CA PHE A 170 56.54 20.28 35.36
C PHE A 170 55.02 20.34 35.24
N GLN A 171 54.34 20.81 36.29
CA GLN A 171 52.89 20.96 36.30
C GLN A 171 52.47 22.07 35.33
N THR A 172 52.05 21.69 34.12
CA THR A 172 51.48 22.62 33.14
C THR A 172 50.15 23.18 33.65
N ARG A 173 50.10 24.51 33.72
CA ARG A 173 49.05 25.35 34.30
C ARG A 173 47.62 24.90 33.94
N ALA A 174 46.76 24.84 34.95
CA ALA A 174 45.42 24.25 34.89
C ALA A 174 44.58 24.62 33.65
N SER A 175 44.21 23.61 32.86
CA SER A 175 43.07 23.71 31.94
C SER A 175 41.78 23.70 32.78
N ARG A 176 41.02 24.81 32.77
CA ARG A 176 39.74 24.91 33.46
C ARG A 176 38.74 23.95 32.81
N LYS A 177 38.56 22.76 33.39
CA LYS A 177 37.45 21.85 33.07
C LYS A 177 36.13 22.65 33.17
N VAL A 178 35.46 22.85 32.05
CA VAL A 178 34.08 23.32 32.02
C VAL A 178 33.25 22.17 32.56
N GLN A 179 32.57 22.37 33.69
CA GLN A 179 31.62 21.38 34.21
C GLN A 179 30.50 21.18 33.19
N PRO A 180 30.05 19.93 32.93
CA PRO A 180 28.84 19.69 32.15
C PRO A 180 27.68 20.49 32.74
N GLN A 181 26.94 21.22 31.91
CA GLN A 181 25.75 21.92 32.39
C GLN A 181 24.67 20.90 32.75
N GLU A 182 24.13 21.02 33.96
CA GLU A 182 23.06 20.15 34.43
C GLU A 182 21.82 20.23 33.51
N PRO A 183 21.09 19.12 33.29
CA PRO A 183 19.96 19.08 32.37
C PRO A 183 18.75 19.88 32.91
N VAL A 184 18.69 21.16 32.56
CA VAL A 184 17.59 22.06 32.96
C VAL A 184 16.27 21.71 32.26
N GLY A 185 15.17 21.81 33.00
CA GLY A 185 13.82 21.55 32.46
C GLY A 185 13.45 22.49 31.30
N PHE A 186 12.62 22.00 30.37
CA PHE A 186 12.30 22.67 29.09
C PHE A 186 11.94 24.16 29.21
N TRP A 187 11.22 24.56 30.26
CA TRP A 187 10.75 25.94 30.49
C TRP A 187 11.78 26.89 31.10
N HIS A 188 12.96 26.40 31.53
CA HIS A 188 14.01 27.20 32.15
C HIS A 188 14.43 28.40 31.30
N TRP A 189 14.79 29.52 31.92
CA TRP A 189 15.00 30.79 31.23
C TRP A 189 16.19 30.75 30.26
N SER A 190 17.27 30.03 30.59
CA SER A 190 18.43 29.85 29.69
C SER A 190 18.05 29.19 28.36
N MET A 191 17.01 28.36 28.35
CA MET A 191 16.52 27.66 27.15
C MET A 191 15.61 28.52 26.27
N ALA A 192 15.26 29.75 26.65
CA ALA A 192 14.29 30.56 25.90
C ALA A 192 14.69 30.82 24.44
N GLY A 193 15.97 31.15 24.18
CA GLY A 193 16.48 31.32 22.82
C GLY A 193 16.48 30.01 22.01
N VAL A 194 16.82 28.90 22.66
CA VAL A 194 16.81 27.56 22.05
C VAL A 194 15.37 27.14 21.71
N ARG A 195 14.40 27.34 22.62
CA ARG A 195 12.97 27.09 22.38
C ARG A 195 12.47 27.85 21.15
N LEU A 196 12.78 29.15 21.04
CA LEU A 196 12.35 29.97 19.90
C LEU A 196 12.99 29.51 18.57
N HIS A 197 14.28 29.16 18.59
CA HIS A 197 14.97 28.64 17.40
C HIS A 197 14.40 27.27 16.96
N VAL A 198 14.22 26.34 17.90
CA VAL A 198 13.65 25.01 17.64
C VAL A 198 12.21 25.13 17.15
N LEU A 199 11.37 25.97 17.76
CA LEU A 199 9.99 26.18 17.32
C LEU A 199 9.91 26.82 15.93
N SER A 200 10.79 27.78 15.61
CA SER A 200 10.91 28.36 14.27
C SER A 200 11.32 27.31 13.22
N LEU A 201 12.33 26.49 13.54
CA LEU A 201 12.81 25.42 12.67
C LEU A 201 11.75 24.33 12.46
N TRP A 202 11.06 23.92 13.53
CA TRP A 202 9.96 22.96 13.51
C TRP A 202 8.79 23.49 12.67
N LEU A 203 8.33 24.72 12.91
CA LEU A 203 7.22 25.32 12.16
C LEU A 203 7.56 25.45 10.67
N ARG A 204 8.77 25.91 10.33
CA ARG A 204 9.24 25.99 8.94
C ARG A 204 9.29 24.60 8.27
N THR A 205 9.74 23.58 8.99
CA THR A 205 9.83 22.21 8.46
C THR A 205 8.44 21.61 8.23
N ASN A 206 7.51 21.80 9.17
CA ASN A 206 6.11 21.39 9.02
C ASN A 206 5.42 22.12 7.87
N LEU A 207 5.66 23.42 7.68
CA LEU A 207 5.09 24.18 6.56
C LEU A 207 5.57 23.66 5.20
N ILE A 208 6.87 23.40 5.06
CA ILE A 208 7.45 22.81 3.83
C ILE A 208 6.87 21.42 3.58
N LEU A 209 6.78 20.57 4.62
CA LEU A 209 6.23 19.22 4.51
C LEU A 209 4.74 19.24 4.15
N ALA A 210 3.94 20.12 4.75
CA ALA A 210 2.51 20.27 4.47
C ALA A 210 2.25 20.72 3.02
N VAL A 211 3.00 21.69 2.51
CA VAL A 211 2.91 22.15 1.11
C VAL A 211 3.30 21.03 0.14
N ALA A 212 4.38 20.27 0.43
CA ALA A 212 4.80 19.16 -0.40
C ALA A 212 3.80 18.00 -0.40
N ILE A 213 3.30 17.58 0.78
CA ILE A 213 2.26 16.55 0.90
C ILE A 213 0.99 16.99 0.17
N MET A 214 0.56 18.25 0.30
CA MET A 214 -0.58 18.77 -0.44
C MET A 214 -0.38 18.67 -1.95
N ALA A 215 0.78 19.08 -2.47
CA ALA A 215 1.09 18.97 -3.90
C ALA A 215 1.09 17.52 -4.41
N PHE A 216 1.68 16.58 -3.65
CA PHE A 216 1.70 15.16 -4.03
C PHE A 216 0.32 14.50 -3.91
N LEU A 217 -0.47 14.83 -2.90
CA LEU A 217 -1.86 14.35 -2.79
C LEU A 217 -2.73 14.92 -3.91
N CYS A 218 -2.60 16.19 -4.29
CA CYS A 218 -3.30 16.76 -5.44
C CYS A 218 -3.00 15.99 -6.74
N LEU A 219 -1.79 15.45 -6.91
CA LEU A 219 -1.45 14.57 -8.03
C LEU A 219 -2.27 13.26 -7.97
N PHE A 220 -2.40 12.60 -6.82
CA PHE A 220 -3.23 11.40 -6.68
C PHE A 220 -4.73 11.69 -6.90
N TRP A 221 -5.31 12.64 -6.17
CA TRP A 221 -6.73 12.97 -6.27
C TRP A 221 -7.12 13.46 -7.67
N GLY A 222 -6.23 14.19 -8.37
CA GLY A 222 -6.46 14.68 -9.73
C GLY A 222 -6.58 13.59 -10.80
N ALA A 223 -6.04 12.39 -10.57
CA ALA A 223 -6.19 11.26 -11.49
C ALA A 223 -7.64 10.75 -11.52
N LEU A 224 -8.26 10.66 -10.33
CA LEU A 224 -9.61 10.14 -10.13
C LEU A 224 -10.71 11.21 -10.30
N PHE A 225 -10.42 12.49 -10.04
CA PHE A 225 -11.41 13.58 -9.96
C PHE A 225 -12.33 13.73 -11.18
N ARG A 226 -11.91 13.30 -12.39
CA ARG A 226 -12.73 13.35 -13.61
C ARG A 226 -13.15 11.98 -14.16
N GLN A 227 -12.91 10.88 -13.42
CA GLN A 227 -13.17 9.51 -13.85
C GLN A 227 -14.61 9.31 -14.35
N ALA A 228 -15.61 9.77 -13.58
CA ALA A 228 -17.02 9.68 -13.95
C ALA A 228 -17.39 10.44 -15.25
N LYS A 229 -16.69 11.53 -15.58
CA LYS A 229 -16.88 12.25 -16.86
C LYS A 229 -16.15 11.59 -18.02
N ASN A 230 -15.14 10.76 -17.74
CA ASN A 230 -14.32 10.07 -18.73
C ASN A 230 -14.78 8.63 -19.01
N ILE A 231 -15.90 8.16 -18.42
CA ILE A 231 -16.46 6.81 -18.66
C ILE A 231 -16.68 6.54 -20.17
N HIS A 232 -17.06 7.57 -20.94
CA HIS A 232 -17.21 7.51 -22.40
C HIS A 232 -15.95 7.08 -23.18
N LYS A 233 -14.78 7.01 -22.54
CA LYS A 233 -13.54 6.50 -23.14
C LYS A 233 -13.39 4.99 -23.03
N LEU A 234 -14.15 4.33 -22.15
CA LEU A 234 -14.17 2.87 -22.05
C LEU A 234 -14.89 2.34 -23.29
N GLY A 235 -14.13 1.98 -24.32
CA GLY A 235 -14.64 1.47 -25.58
C GLY A 235 -15.37 0.13 -25.40
N ILE A 236 -16.61 0.06 -25.86
CA ILE A 236 -17.42 -1.16 -25.94
C ILE A 236 -17.82 -1.37 -27.40
N ILE A 237 -17.36 -2.48 -27.97
CA ILE A 237 -17.70 -2.87 -29.35
C ILE A 237 -19.15 -3.35 -29.40
N VAL A 238 -19.87 -2.99 -30.46
CA VAL A 238 -21.18 -3.56 -30.79
C VAL A 238 -21.11 -4.12 -32.21
N VAL A 239 -21.47 -5.39 -32.39
CA VAL A 239 -21.53 -6.02 -33.72
C VAL A 239 -22.86 -6.76 -33.87
N ASP A 240 -23.53 -6.50 -34.97
CA ASP A 240 -24.84 -7.10 -35.30
C ASP A 240 -24.69 -8.11 -36.44
N PHE A 241 -24.76 -9.40 -36.11
CA PHE A 241 -24.72 -10.50 -37.09
C PHE A 241 -26.12 -10.98 -37.50
N ASP A 242 -27.20 -10.33 -37.03
CA ASP A 242 -28.57 -10.71 -37.39
C ASP A 242 -28.85 -10.47 -38.88
N GLY A 243 -29.68 -11.33 -39.49
CA GLY A 243 -29.99 -11.27 -40.93
C GLY A 243 -28.83 -11.57 -41.90
N GLN A 244 -27.65 -11.98 -41.41
CA GLN A 244 -26.52 -12.38 -42.28
C GLN A 244 -26.78 -13.72 -43.00
N ALA A 245 -26.05 -13.96 -44.09
CA ALA A 245 -26.13 -15.21 -44.84
C ALA A 245 -25.71 -16.42 -43.97
N PRO A 246 -26.38 -17.58 -44.06
CA PRO A 246 -27.38 -17.95 -45.09
C PRO A 246 -28.84 -17.53 -44.81
N TYR A 247 -29.12 -16.78 -43.73
CA TYR A 247 -30.49 -16.47 -43.29
C TYR A 247 -31.03 -15.14 -43.83
N SER A 248 -30.61 -14.73 -45.03
CA SER A 248 -31.01 -13.49 -45.71
C SER A 248 -32.50 -13.40 -46.10
N ASN A 249 -33.28 -14.46 -45.85
CA ASN A 249 -34.70 -14.54 -46.18
C ASN A 249 -35.61 -14.01 -45.05
N THR A 250 -35.07 -13.73 -43.87
CA THR A 250 -35.82 -13.21 -42.71
C THR A 250 -35.45 -11.74 -42.48
N THR A 251 -36.44 -10.87 -42.26
CA THR A 251 -36.17 -9.46 -41.93
C THR A 251 -35.64 -9.33 -40.51
N PRO A 252 -34.40 -8.83 -40.29
CA PRO A 252 -33.83 -8.76 -38.94
C PRO A 252 -34.60 -7.78 -38.05
N PHE A 253 -34.87 -8.20 -36.81
CA PHE A 253 -35.60 -7.45 -35.79
C PHE A 253 -34.79 -7.32 -34.50
N VAL A 254 -34.19 -8.42 -34.02
CA VAL A 254 -33.40 -8.45 -32.78
C VAL A 254 -32.20 -7.52 -32.87
N GLY A 255 -31.41 -7.60 -33.95
CA GLY A 255 -30.25 -6.73 -34.19
C GLY A 255 -30.60 -5.23 -34.17
N PRO A 256 -31.53 -4.77 -35.03
CA PRO A 256 -32.05 -3.40 -35.03
C PRO A 256 -32.70 -2.94 -33.71
N PHE A 257 -33.27 -3.84 -32.92
CA PHE A 257 -33.84 -3.52 -31.61
C PHE A 257 -32.75 -3.28 -30.54
N VAL A 258 -31.76 -4.18 -30.47
CA VAL A 258 -30.66 -4.09 -29.50
C VAL A 258 -29.79 -2.86 -29.78
N THR A 259 -29.48 -2.58 -31.04
CA THR A 259 -28.72 -1.37 -31.44
C THR A 259 -29.44 -0.08 -31.05
N GLN A 260 -30.74 0.08 -31.36
CA GLN A 260 -31.54 1.22 -30.90
C GLN A 260 -31.63 1.35 -29.37
N ALA A 261 -31.66 0.24 -28.65
CA ALA A 261 -31.67 0.25 -27.18
C ALA A 261 -30.33 0.75 -26.59
N ILE A 262 -29.21 0.50 -27.29
CA ILE A 262 -27.88 1.03 -26.98
C ILE A 262 -27.81 2.53 -27.32
N GLU A 263 -28.30 2.95 -28.49
CA GLU A 263 -28.36 4.38 -28.87
C GLU A 263 -29.09 5.22 -27.82
N ARG A 264 -30.29 4.80 -27.39
CA ARG A 264 -31.07 5.44 -26.31
C ARG A 264 -30.38 5.40 -24.94
N LEU A 265 -29.41 4.50 -24.73
CA LEU A 265 -28.58 4.48 -23.51
C LEU A 265 -27.46 5.54 -23.59
N ILE A 266 -26.84 5.70 -24.76
CA ILE A 266 -25.86 6.77 -25.04
C ILE A 266 -26.52 8.15 -24.87
N GLU A 267 -27.70 8.35 -25.47
CA GLU A 267 -28.49 9.59 -25.35
C GLU A 267 -28.83 9.95 -23.89
N SER A 268 -29.12 8.94 -23.05
CA SER A 268 -29.42 9.16 -21.63
C SER A 268 -28.21 9.58 -20.77
N GLY A 269 -26.99 9.48 -21.32
CA GLY A 269 -25.76 9.94 -20.69
C GLY A 269 -25.21 9.01 -19.60
N GLY A 270 -23.95 9.24 -19.20
CA GLY A 270 -23.26 8.46 -18.17
C GLY A 270 -22.78 7.06 -18.60
N ALA A 271 -23.13 6.63 -19.81
CA ALA A 271 -22.74 5.34 -20.38
C ALA A 271 -21.24 5.30 -20.81
N PRO A 272 -20.66 4.09 -20.96
CA PRO A 272 -19.41 3.86 -21.68
C PRO A 272 -19.48 4.30 -23.16
N GLY A 273 -18.32 4.35 -23.81
CA GLY A 273 -18.23 4.69 -25.23
C GLY A 273 -18.56 3.49 -26.10
N TYR A 274 -19.76 3.45 -26.67
CA TYR A 274 -20.14 2.39 -27.61
C TYR A 274 -19.66 2.70 -29.03
N THR A 275 -19.12 1.70 -29.72
CA THR A 275 -18.67 1.78 -31.11
C THR A 275 -19.25 0.64 -31.92
N PHE A 276 -20.08 0.96 -32.91
CA PHE A 276 -20.72 -0.01 -33.80
C PHE A 276 -19.77 -0.39 -34.96
N TYR A 277 -19.57 -1.68 -35.17
CA TYR A 277 -18.80 -2.27 -36.26
C TYR A 277 -19.66 -3.23 -37.09
N LYS A 278 -19.22 -3.54 -38.30
CA LYS A 278 -19.90 -4.49 -39.19
C LYS A 278 -19.36 -5.91 -38.98
N PRO A 279 -20.16 -6.97 -39.18
CA PRO A 279 -19.67 -8.35 -39.23
C PRO A 279 -18.45 -8.56 -40.14
N GLN A 280 -18.41 -7.84 -41.26
CA GLN A 280 -17.33 -7.88 -42.25
C GLN A 280 -15.97 -7.48 -41.67
N ASP A 281 -15.94 -6.57 -40.68
CA ASP A 281 -14.72 -6.12 -40.00
C ASP A 281 -14.09 -7.25 -39.15
N PHE A 282 -14.87 -8.30 -38.85
CA PHE A 282 -14.49 -9.49 -38.08
C PHE A 282 -14.62 -10.80 -38.90
N ASN A 283 -14.46 -10.73 -40.23
CA ASN A 283 -14.59 -11.88 -41.15
C ASN A 283 -15.95 -12.61 -41.10
N ASN A 284 -16.98 -11.96 -40.53
CA ASN A 284 -18.29 -12.52 -40.19
C ASN A 284 -18.27 -13.62 -39.09
N ASP A 285 -17.23 -13.66 -38.25
CA ASP A 285 -17.13 -14.58 -37.10
C ASP A 285 -17.35 -13.87 -35.75
N PRO A 286 -18.41 -14.22 -34.98
CA PRO A 286 -18.59 -13.78 -33.59
C PRO A 286 -17.42 -14.07 -32.65
N LEU A 287 -16.62 -15.11 -32.91
CA LEU A 287 -15.48 -15.50 -32.08
C LEU A 287 -14.29 -14.53 -32.25
N ALA A 288 -14.08 -13.99 -33.45
CA ALA A 288 -13.09 -12.95 -33.71
C ALA A 288 -13.40 -11.66 -32.91
N VAL A 289 -14.69 -11.34 -32.69
CA VAL A 289 -15.08 -10.23 -31.81
C VAL A 289 -14.63 -10.50 -30.37
N ARG A 290 -14.76 -11.73 -29.86
CA ARG A 290 -14.25 -12.09 -28.53
C ARG A 290 -12.73 -11.96 -28.45
N GLU A 291 -11.99 -12.34 -29.49
CA GLU A 291 -10.54 -12.20 -29.53
C GLU A 291 -10.09 -10.73 -29.48
N SER A 292 -10.82 -9.78 -30.09
CA SER A 292 -10.53 -8.34 -29.93
C SER A 292 -10.65 -7.83 -28.48
N VAL A 293 -11.58 -8.41 -27.70
CA VAL A 293 -11.71 -8.13 -26.26
C VAL A 293 -10.56 -8.75 -25.46
N TYR A 294 -10.07 -9.93 -25.88
CA TYR A 294 -8.85 -10.52 -25.32
C TYR A 294 -7.62 -9.65 -25.58
N ASN A 295 -7.45 -9.16 -26.82
CA ASN A 295 -6.33 -8.31 -27.27
C ASN A 295 -6.33 -6.88 -26.69
N PHE A 296 -7.37 -6.52 -25.92
CA PHE A 296 -7.60 -5.22 -25.29
C PHE A 296 -8.03 -4.08 -26.21
N ASP A 297 -8.43 -4.36 -27.46
CA ASP A 297 -8.97 -3.36 -28.40
C ASP A 297 -10.25 -2.71 -27.85
N ALA A 298 -11.01 -3.45 -27.03
CA ALA A 298 -12.14 -2.95 -26.24
C ALA A 298 -12.12 -3.44 -24.78
N TRP A 299 -12.94 -2.81 -23.94
CA TRP A 299 -13.19 -3.27 -22.56
C TRP A 299 -14.28 -4.35 -22.47
N ALA A 300 -15.24 -4.30 -23.40
CA ALA A 300 -16.26 -5.31 -23.59
C ALA A 300 -16.72 -5.31 -25.06
N ALA A 301 -17.43 -6.36 -25.46
CA ALA A 301 -18.19 -6.41 -26.69
C ALA A 301 -19.62 -6.90 -26.43
N VAL A 302 -20.58 -6.30 -27.13
CA VAL A 302 -21.96 -6.76 -27.24
C VAL A 302 -22.14 -7.31 -28.65
N VAL A 303 -22.52 -8.59 -28.76
CA VAL A 303 -22.69 -9.29 -30.03
C VAL A 303 -24.13 -9.75 -30.14
N ILE A 304 -24.86 -9.32 -31.16
CA ILE A 304 -26.10 -10.00 -31.56
C ILE A 304 -25.70 -11.19 -32.41
N ASN A 305 -26.15 -12.39 -32.05
CA ASN A 305 -25.71 -13.61 -32.71
C ASN A 305 -26.31 -13.73 -34.12
N PRO A 306 -25.61 -14.42 -35.06
CA PRO A 306 -26.21 -14.77 -36.33
C PRO A 306 -27.52 -15.54 -36.11
N ASN A 307 -28.51 -15.23 -36.93
CA ASN A 307 -29.81 -15.91 -36.98
C ASN A 307 -30.72 -15.65 -35.76
N ALA A 308 -30.41 -14.68 -34.89
CA ALA A 308 -31.20 -14.38 -33.70
C ALA A 308 -32.69 -14.16 -34.02
N THR A 309 -33.03 -13.35 -35.03
CA THR A 309 -34.43 -13.18 -35.44
C THR A 309 -35.03 -14.45 -36.06
N ALA A 310 -34.27 -15.17 -36.88
CA ALA A 310 -34.77 -16.38 -37.54
C ALA A 310 -35.07 -17.52 -36.55
N LEU A 311 -34.27 -17.66 -35.49
CA LEU A 311 -34.45 -18.68 -34.44
C LEU A 311 -35.68 -18.40 -33.56
N ILE A 312 -35.90 -17.15 -33.16
CA ILE A 312 -37.08 -16.78 -32.36
C ILE A 312 -38.36 -16.79 -33.20
N GLU A 313 -38.33 -16.40 -34.49
CA GLU A 313 -39.46 -16.61 -35.40
C GLU A 313 -39.78 -18.09 -35.60
N ALA A 314 -38.78 -18.96 -35.77
CA ALA A 314 -38.99 -20.39 -35.87
C ALA A 314 -39.58 -20.98 -34.58
N ALA A 315 -39.15 -20.51 -33.41
CA ALA A 315 -39.74 -20.91 -32.13
C ALA A 315 -41.23 -20.57 -32.04
N VAL A 316 -41.63 -19.34 -32.39
CA VAL A 316 -43.04 -18.91 -32.36
C VAL A 316 -43.88 -19.61 -33.44
N ARG A 317 -43.42 -19.63 -34.70
CA ARG A 317 -44.18 -20.13 -35.86
C ARG A 317 -44.20 -21.66 -36.00
N GLN A 318 -43.14 -22.35 -35.57
CA GLN A 318 -42.98 -23.80 -35.79
C GLN A 318 -42.99 -24.61 -34.48
N GLY A 319 -42.97 -23.95 -33.32
CA GLY A 319 -42.99 -24.62 -32.01
C GLY A 319 -41.67 -25.29 -31.63
N ASN A 320 -40.53 -24.69 -32.02
CA ASN A 320 -39.21 -25.22 -31.65
C ASN A 320 -38.95 -25.07 -30.15
N SER A 321 -39.27 -26.12 -29.39
CA SER A 321 -39.07 -26.22 -27.94
C SER A 321 -37.59 -26.20 -27.51
N SER A 322 -36.65 -26.41 -28.45
CA SER A 322 -35.20 -26.34 -28.20
C SER A 322 -34.62 -24.92 -28.33
N TYR A 323 -35.46 -23.89 -28.50
CA TYR A 323 -35.02 -22.49 -28.53
C TYR A 323 -34.58 -22.00 -27.13
N ASP A 324 -33.34 -21.52 -27.03
CA ASP A 324 -32.77 -20.91 -25.82
C ASP A 324 -32.58 -19.39 -26.04
N PRO A 325 -33.25 -18.52 -25.24
CA PRO A 325 -33.06 -17.06 -25.29
C PRO A 325 -31.61 -16.61 -25.11
N LEU A 326 -30.77 -17.33 -24.35
CA LEU A 326 -29.34 -17.01 -24.18
C LEU A 326 -28.56 -17.13 -25.50
N GLY A 327 -29.10 -17.85 -26.48
CA GLY A 327 -28.56 -17.96 -27.83
C GLY A 327 -28.76 -16.70 -28.69
N ALA A 328 -29.55 -15.71 -28.26
CA ALA A 328 -29.85 -14.53 -29.08
C ALA A 328 -28.72 -13.48 -29.09
N CYS A 329 -28.11 -13.19 -27.94
CA CYS A 329 -27.06 -12.17 -27.80
C CYS A 329 -25.93 -12.63 -26.86
N GLN A 330 -24.77 -11.98 -26.93
CA GLN A 330 -23.63 -12.21 -26.05
C GLN A 330 -23.08 -10.90 -25.49
N ILE A 331 -22.55 -10.94 -24.27
CA ILE A 331 -21.73 -9.88 -23.67
C ILE A 331 -20.39 -10.49 -23.28
N THR A 332 -19.31 -10.04 -23.91
CA THR A 332 -17.95 -10.53 -23.64
C THR A 332 -17.12 -9.44 -22.97
N TYR A 333 -16.42 -9.75 -21.87
CA TYR A 333 -15.48 -8.84 -21.21
C TYR A 333 -14.29 -9.60 -20.59
N ASN A 334 -13.39 -8.88 -19.93
CA ASN A 334 -12.23 -9.45 -19.23
C ASN A 334 -12.06 -8.74 -17.86
N SER A 335 -12.46 -9.38 -16.76
CA SER A 335 -12.35 -8.75 -15.43
C SER A 335 -10.92 -8.73 -14.89
N ALA A 336 -10.05 -9.63 -15.34
CA ALA A 336 -8.64 -9.61 -14.98
C ALA A 336 -7.84 -8.43 -15.58
N ARG A 337 -8.28 -7.81 -16.71
CA ARG A 337 -7.68 -6.58 -17.28
C ARG A 337 -7.48 -5.50 -16.21
N ASP A 338 -8.57 -5.08 -15.57
CA ASP A 338 -8.59 -4.24 -14.37
C ASP A 338 -9.86 -4.57 -13.58
N GLN A 339 -9.70 -5.23 -12.44
CA GLN A 339 -10.80 -5.67 -11.58
C GLN A 339 -11.66 -4.49 -11.10
N THR A 340 -11.02 -3.36 -10.76
CA THR A 340 -11.71 -2.19 -10.20
C THR A 340 -12.52 -1.48 -11.28
N THR A 341 -11.94 -1.25 -12.45
CA THR A 341 -12.65 -0.64 -13.60
C THR A 341 -13.76 -1.54 -14.11
N SER A 342 -13.52 -2.85 -14.23
CA SER A 342 -14.53 -3.81 -14.70
C SER A 342 -15.71 -3.93 -13.73
N ALA A 343 -15.47 -4.04 -12.42
CA ALA A 343 -16.53 -4.14 -11.42
C ALA A 343 -17.30 -2.82 -11.18
N SER A 344 -16.64 -1.66 -11.33
CA SER A 344 -17.26 -0.36 -11.06
C SER A 344 -18.01 0.25 -12.24
N TYR A 345 -17.62 -0.07 -13.48
CA TYR A 345 -18.16 0.57 -14.69
C TYR A 345 -18.69 -0.41 -15.74
N ILE A 346 -17.88 -1.41 -16.12
CA ILE A 346 -18.24 -2.32 -17.23
C ILE A 346 -19.42 -3.23 -16.84
N VAL A 347 -19.26 -4.06 -15.80
CA VAL A 347 -20.28 -5.03 -15.38
C VAL A 347 -21.62 -4.36 -14.99
N PRO A 348 -21.64 -3.23 -14.25
CA PRO A 348 -22.88 -2.49 -13.99
C PRO A 348 -23.54 -1.98 -15.27
N SER A 349 -22.79 -1.40 -16.21
CA SER A 349 -23.35 -0.90 -17.48
C SER A 349 -23.92 -2.02 -18.35
N MET A 350 -23.25 -3.17 -18.42
CA MET A 350 -23.75 -4.35 -19.13
C MET A 350 -25.00 -4.92 -18.47
N THR A 351 -25.06 -4.94 -17.13
CA THR A 351 -26.24 -5.38 -16.38
C THR A 351 -27.45 -4.46 -16.61
N VAL A 352 -27.23 -3.15 -16.73
CA VAL A 352 -28.29 -2.17 -17.06
C VAL A 352 -28.77 -2.35 -18.49
N LEU A 353 -27.86 -2.55 -19.45
CA LEU A 353 -28.20 -2.80 -20.85
C LEU A 353 -29.04 -4.09 -21.00
N GLN A 354 -28.56 -5.21 -20.47
CA GLN A 354 -29.26 -6.50 -20.48
C GLN A 354 -30.69 -6.35 -19.91
N LYS A 355 -30.83 -5.75 -18.72
CA LYS A 355 -32.14 -5.58 -18.07
C LYS A 355 -33.08 -4.69 -18.87
N ARG A 356 -32.61 -3.56 -19.42
CA ARG A 356 -33.44 -2.67 -20.27
C ARG A 356 -33.93 -3.44 -21.50
N VAL A 357 -33.00 -3.99 -22.29
CA VAL A 357 -33.30 -4.71 -23.54
C VAL A 357 -34.32 -5.82 -23.30
N VAL A 358 -34.08 -6.71 -22.35
CA VAL A 358 -34.99 -7.84 -22.06
C VAL A 358 -36.36 -7.36 -21.57
N SER A 359 -36.41 -6.31 -20.73
CA SER A 359 -37.69 -5.80 -20.22
C SER A 359 -38.56 -5.08 -21.26
N ASP A 360 -37.96 -4.47 -22.27
CA ASP A 360 -38.68 -3.78 -23.35
C ASP A 360 -38.89 -4.66 -24.59
N PHE A 361 -38.15 -5.76 -24.75
CA PHE A 361 -38.24 -6.64 -25.93
C PHE A 361 -39.67 -7.14 -26.19
N GLY A 362 -40.33 -7.73 -25.18
CA GLY A 362 -41.71 -8.22 -25.32
C GLY A 362 -42.72 -7.15 -25.76
N ARG A 363 -42.49 -5.87 -25.40
CA ARG A 363 -43.34 -4.74 -25.82
C ARG A 363 -43.19 -4.39 -27.30
N ALA A 364 -42.01 -4.64 -27.88
CA ALA A 364 -41.74 -4.42 -29.30
C ALA A 364 -42.04 -5.68 -30.15
N TRP A 365 -41.79 -6.86 -29.58
CA TRP A 365 -41.90 -8.16 -30.24
C TRP A 365 -43.35 -8.56 -30.53
N ILE A 366 -44.27 -8.43 -29.57
CA ILE A 366 -45.68 -8.79 -29.79
C ILE A 366 -46.32 -7.94 -30.92
N PRO A 367 -46.15 -6.60 -30.96
CA PRO A 367 -46.60 -5.80 -32.12
C PRO A 367 -45.88 -6.09 -33.43
N HIS A 368 -44.65 -6.64 -33.41
CA HIS A 368 -43.96 -7.08 -34.62
C HIS A 368 -44.58 -8.38 -35.17
N LEU A 369 -44.78 -9.39 -34.32
CA LEU A 369 -45.45 -10.65 -34.68
C LEU A 369 -46.84 -10.43 -35.28
N LEU A 370 -47.65 -9.56 -34.66
CA LEU A 370 -48.99 -9.22 -35.16
C LEU A 370 -48.96 -8.51 -36.51
N LYS A 371 -47.91 -7.73 -36.80
CA LYS A 371 -47.68 -7.10 -38.12
C LYS A 371 -47.13 -8.06 -39.17
N SER A 372 -46.44 -9.14 -38.75
CA SER A 372 -45.93 -10.19 -39.64
C SER A 372 -46.95 -11.31 -39.89
N ASN A 373 -48.25 -10.99 -39.74
CA ASN A 373 -49.41 -11.86 -39.93
C ASN A 373 -49.36 -13.18 -39.13
N VAL A 374 -48.78 -13.17 -37.94
CA VAL A 374 -48.92 -14.29 -36.98
C VAL A 374 -50.17 -14.05 -36.15
N SER A 375 -51.23 -14.86 -36.33
CA SER A 375 -52.37 -14.86 -35.41
C SER A 375 -51.93 -15.36 -34.04
N ILE A 376 -52.56 -14.88 -32.97
CA ILE A 376 -52.31 -15.41 -31.61
C ILE A 376 -52.66 -16.91 -31.54
N ALA A 377 -53.59 -17.39 -32.37
CA ALA A 377 -53.94 -18.80 -32.49
C ALA A 377 -52.88 -19.64 -33.25
N ASP A 378 -51.99 -19.02 -34.03
CA ASP A 378 -50.92 -19.68 -34.79
C ASP A 378 -49.57 -19.65 -34.02
N MET A 379 -49.52 -19.01 -32.86
CA MET A 379 -48.34 -18.98 -32.00
C MET A 379 -48.28 -20.26 -31.17
N ASN A 380 -47.21 -21.04 -31.33
CA ASN A 380 -47.01 -22.29 -30.59
C ASN A 380 -46.47 -22.03 -29.16
N ILE A 381 -47.20 -21.20 -28.39
CA ILE A 381 -46.77 -20.71 -27.08
C ILE A 381 -46.59 -21.88 -26.08
N ASP A 382 -47.43 -22.92 -26.16
CA ASP A 382 -47.37 -24.09 -25.27
C ASP A 382 -46.07 -24.90 -25.41
N SER A 383 -45.44 -24.90 -26.60
CA SER A 383 -44.17 -25.61 -26.84
C SER A 383 -42.94 -24.76 -26.55
N SER A 384 -43.07 -23.44 -26.65
CA SER A 384 -41.95 -22.50 -26.71
C SER A 384 -42.22 -21.17 -25.96
N PRO A 385 -42.73 -21.17 -24.71
CA PRO A 385 -43.15 -19.95 -24.02
C PRO A 385 -42.00 -18.95 -23.82
N GLN A 386 -40.76 -19.45 -23.73
CA GLN A 386 -39.54 -18.65 -23.62
C GLN A 386 -39.27 -17.76 -24.85
N ALA A 387 -39.87 -18.05 -26.01
CA ALA A 387 -39.79 -17.22 -27.22
C ALA A 387 -40.72 -15.99 -27.19
N ILE A 388 -41.62 -15.89 -26.20
CA ILE A 388 -42.44 -14.71 -25.93
C ILE A 388 -41.94 -13.95 -24.70
N SER A 389 -41.53 -14.67 -23.65
CA SER A 389 -40.99 -14.09 -22.41
C SER A 389 -39.93 -15.02 -21.80
N PRO A 390 -38.64 -14.62 -21.74
CA PRO A 390 -38.09 -13.30 -22.04
C PRO A 390 -37.98 -12.96 -23.53
N GLY A 391 -38.13 -13.94 -24.43
CA GLY A 391 -37.91 -13.79 -25.87
C GLY A 391 -36.42 -13.87 -26.23
N ILE A 392 -35.63 -12.89 -25.77
CA ILE A 392 -34.16 -12.86 -25.93
C ILE A 392 -33.47 -12.70 -24.57
N GLU A 393 -32.24 -13.19 -24.46
CA GLU A 393 -31.33 -12.92 -23.35
C GLU A 393 -29.87 -12.81 -23.84
N PHE A 394 -28.95 -12.50 -22.94
CA PHE A 394 -27.53 -12.30 -23.23
C PHE A 394 -26.67 -13.34 -22.50
N ALA A 395 -25.97 -14.19 -23.25
CA ALA A 395 -24.92 -15.05 -22.69
C ALA A 395 -23.70 -14.20 -22.28
N VAL A 396 -23.31 -14.27 -21.00
CA VAL A 396 -22.22 -13.44 -20.45
C VAL A 396 -20.92 -14.25 -20.36
N TYR A 397 -19.88 -13.78 -21.03
CA TYR A 397 -18.56 -14.41 -21.11
C TYR A 397 -17.46 -13.50 -20.54
N ASP A 398 -17.00 -13.79 -19.33
CA ASP A 398 -15.74 -13.22 -18.82
C ASP A 398 -14.58 -14.10 -19.28
N LEU A 399 -13.79 -13.63 -20.24
CA LEU A 399 -12.72 -14.41 -20.87
C LEU A 399 -11.62 -14.80 -19.88
N ARG A 400 -11.36 -13.96 -18.88
CA ARG A 400 -10.36 -14.14 -17.82
C ARG A 400 -10.93 -13.61 -16.50
N PRO A 401 -11.68 -14.44 -15.76
CA PRO A 401 -12.23 -14.08 -14.46
C PRO A 401 -11.13 -13.77 -13.45
N PHE A 402 -11.24 -12.65 -12.74
CA PHE A 402 -10.30 -12.30 -11.68
C PHE A 402 -10.50 -13.21 -10.45
N GLY A 403 -9.58 -14.16 -10.25
CA GLY A 403 -9.50 -15.01 -9.07
C GLY A 403 -8.21 -15.84 -9.01
N PRO A 404 -7.92 -16.51 -7.88
CA PRO A 404 -8.60 -16.39 -6.58
C PRO A 404 -8.33 -15.03 -5.88
N PRO A 405 -9.09 -14.64 -4.84
CA PRO A 405 -8.94 -13.34 -4.18
C PRO A 405 -7.53 -13.02 -3.64
N ILE A 406 -6.72 -14.04 -3.32
CA ILE A 406 -5.31 -13.89 -2.92
C ILE A 406 -4.41 -13.31 -4.03
N ALA A 407 -4.86 -13.29 -5.29
CA ALA A 407 -4.20 -12.57 -6.36
C ALA A 407 -4.19 -11.04 -6.15
N THR A 408 -5.16 -10.50 -5.39
CA THR A 408 -5.31 -9.05 -5.16
C THR A 408 -4.03 -8.37 -4.65
N PRO A 409 -3.40 -8.81 -3.54
CA PRO A 409 -2.12 -8.23 -3.11
C PRO A 409 -1.01 -8.38 -4.15
N ALA A 410 -0.92 -9.51 -4.88
CA ALA A 410 0.13 -9.78 -5.86
C ALA A 410 0.12 -8.80 -7.06
N VAL A 411 -1.07 -8.33 -7.49
CA VAL A 411 -1.23 -7.44 -8.66
C VAL A 411 -1.72 -6.03 -8.34
N SER A 412 -1.75 -5.64 -7.06
CA SER A 412 -2.14 -4.28 -6.64
C SER A 412 -1.33 -3.79 -5.45
N ILE A 413 -1.94 -3.59 -4.28
CA ILE A 413 -1.39 -2.92 -3.10
C ILE A 413 -0.08 -3.55 -2.61
N GLY A 414 0.14 -4.86 -2.79
CA GLY A 414 1.39 -5.53 -2.42
C GLY A 414 2.61 -5.01 -3.19
N LEU A 415 2.43 -4.51 -4.41
CA LEU A 415 3.50 -3.90 -5.20
C LEU A 415 3.98 -2.55 -4.59
N ILE A 416 3.21 -1.94 -3.69
CA ILE A 416 3.69 -0.82 -2.86
C ILE A 416 4.74 -1.32 -1.85
N TYR A 417 4.56 -2.51 -1.26
CA TYR A 417 5.55 -3.11 -0.36
C TYR A 417 6.87 -3.39 -1.09
N LEU A 418 6.81 -3.79 -2.37
CA LEU A 418 7.98 -3.95 -3.22
C LEU A 418 8.78 -2.63 -3.36
N ILE A 419 8.10 -1.48 -3.55
CA ILE A 419 8.77 -0.15 -3.49
C ILE A 419 9.37 0.09 -2.10
N ILE A 420 8.58 -0.09 -1.04
CA ILE A 420 8.97 0.21 0.36
C ILE A 420 10.21 -0.59 0.77
N ILE A 421 10.25 -1.89 0.50
CA ILE A 421 11.39 -2.76 0.81
C ILE A 421 12.61 -2.35 -0.05
N SER A 422 12.41 -2.01 -1.34
CA SER A 422 13.50 -1.53 -2.20
C SER A 422 14.15 -0.26 -1.65
N PHE A 423 13.36 0.68 -1.12
CA PHE A 423 13.85 1.92 -0.51
C PHE A 423 14.58 1.68 0.82
N PHE A 424 13.95 0.96 1.75
CA PHE A 424 14.54 0.80 3.10
C PHE A 424 15.80 -0.06 3.10
N SER A 425 15.96 -0.97 2.13
CA SER A 425 17.19 -1.77 1.95
C SER A 425 18.48 -0.92 1.96
N PHE A 426 18.48 0.21 1.26
CA PHE A 426 19.62 1.14 1.24
C PHE A 426 19.97 1.64 2.64
N THR A 427 18.96 1.97 3.45
CA THR A 427 19.16 2.46 4.82
C THR A 427 19.73 1.37 5.73
N PHE A 428 19.35 0.10 5.53
CA PHE A 428 19.90 -1.03 6.28
C PHE A 428 21.33 -1.41 5.83
N PHE A 429 21.64 -1.34 4.53
CA PHE A 429 22.96 -1.73 4.00
C PHE A 429 24.01 -0.60 4.06
N LEU A 430 23.61 0.67 4.07
CA LEU A 430 24.54 1.81 4.13
C LEU A 430 25.53 1.74 5.31
N PRO A 431 25.12 1.45 6.58
CA PRO A 431 26.06 1.29 7.69
C PRO A 431 27.07 0.15 7.49
N ILE A 432 26.68 -0.92 6.78
CA ILE A 432 27.55 -2.06 6.47
C ILE A 432 28.58 -1.63 5.42
N HIS A 433 28.16 -0.95 4.36
CA HIS A 433 29.06 -0.43 3.32
C HIS A 433 30.01 0.67 3.84
N LEU A 434 29.60 1.46 4.85
CA LEU A 434 30.45 2.47 5.47
C LEU A 434 31.60 1.88 6.29
N LYS A 435 31.52 0.61 6.75
CA LYS A 435 32.64 -0.04 7.45
C LYS A 435 33.91 -0.05 6.60
N TYR A 436 33.82 -0.35 5.30
CA TYR A 436 34.95 -0.33 4.36
C TYR A 436 35.66 1.03 4.19
N LEU A 437 35.09 2.12 4.74
CA LEU A 437 35.67 3.47 4.73
C LEU A 437 36.19 3.92 6.11
N ALA A 438 35.87 3.20 7.19
CA ALA A 438 36.27 3.51 8.55
C ALA A 438 37.41 2.58 8.98
N PRO A 439 38.64 3.09 9.25
CA PRO A 439 39.80 2.25 9.54
C PRO A 439 39.72 1.63 10.95
N LYS A 440 39.01 0.50 11.07
CA LYS A 440 38.95 -0.33 12.29
C LYS A 440 39.65 -1.67 12.02
N GLY A 441 40.97 -1.66 12.11
CA GLY A 441 41.82 -2.85 11.90
C GLY A 441 42.07 -3.22 10.43
N HIS A 442 41.60 -2.42 9.46
CA HIS A 442 41.85 -2.63 8.03
C HIS A 442 42.08 -1.28 7.31
N PRO A 443 42.82 -1.27 6.18
CA PRO A 443 42.92 -0.09 5.31
C PRO A 443 41.57 0.25 4.65
N PRO A 444 41.35 1.52 4.25
CA PRO A 444 40.13 1.92 3.55
C PRO A 444 40.09 1.40 2.11
N LEU A 445 38.93 0.93 1.65
CA LEU A 445 38.76 0.32 0.33
C LEU A 445 38.86 1.35 -0.81
N ILE A 446 39.45 0.94 -1.94
CA ILE A 446 39.57 1.79 -3.15
C ILE A 446 38.17 2.20 -3.63
N PHE A 447 37.93 3.50 -3.79
CA PHE A 447 36.60 4.05 -4.05
C PHE A 447 35.89 3.47 -5.29
N LYS A 448 36.64 3.11 -6.35
CA LYS A 448 36.09 2.42 -7.54
C LYS A 448 35.54 1.03 -7.19
N GLN A 449 36.26 0.26 -6.37
CA GLN A 449 35.84 -1.04 -5.87
C GLN A 449 34.66 -0.91 -4.91
N LEU A 450 34.61 0.13 -4.08
CA LEU A 450 33.48 0.43 -3.20
C LEU A 450 32.18 0.71 -3.98
N ILE A 451 32.24 1.42 -5.12
CA ILE A 451 31.08 1.62 -6.00
C ILE A 451 30.61 0.28 -6.59
N ALA A 452 31.54 -0.52 -7.14
CA ALA A 452 31.22 -1.82 -7.71
C ALA A 452 30.62 -2.77 -6.67
N TRP A 453 31.21 -2.84 -5.48
CA TRP A 453 30.70 -3.62 -4.34
C TRP A 453 29.29 -3.21 -3.94
N ARG A 454 29.02 -1.91 -3.78
CA ARG A 454 27.68 -1.41 -3.45
C ARG A 454 26.66 -1.79 -4.52
N TYR A 455 26.97 -1.56 -5.80
CA TYR A 455 26.05 -1.90 -6.89
C TYR A 455 25.73 -3.41 -6.94
N ILE A 456 26.76 -4.25 -6.88
CA ILE A 456 26.61 -5.71 -6.88
C ILE A 456 25.82 -6.17 -5.65
N ALA A 457 26.13 -5.64 -4.46
CA ALA A 457 25.42 -5.97 -3.23
C ALA A 457 23.95 -5.56 -3.29
N THR A 458 23.63 -4.32 -3.66
CA THR A 458 22.24 -3.84 -3.82
C THR A 458 21.44 -4.73 -4.77
N VAL A 459 21.95 -4.99 -5.98
CA VAL A 459 21.23 -5.81 -6.99
C VAL A 459 21.10 -7.28 -6.55
N THR A 460 22.11 -7.83 -5.88
CA THR A 460 22.06 -9.20 -5.32
C THR A 460 21.08 -9.29 -4.16
N SER A 461 21.02 -8.27 -3.29
CA SER A 461 20.01 -8.19 -2.23
C SER A 461 18.59 -8.09 -2.81
N TYR A 462 18.37 -7.35 -3.90
CA TYR A 462 17.07 -7.33 -4.59
C TYR A 462 16.71 -8.67 -5.24
N PHE A 463 17.67 -9.48 -5.66
CA PHE A 463 17.42 -10.83 -6.16
C PHE A 463 16.86 -11.74 -5.05
N PHE A 464 17.48 -11.74 -3.87
CA PHE A 464 17.01 -12.53 -2.71
C PHE A 464 15.74 -11.96 -2.07
N LEU A 465 15.61 -10.64 -1.92
CA LEU A 465 14.43 -10.03 -1.32
C LEU A 465 13.19 -10.17 -2.22
N SER A 466 13.36 -10.07 -3.55
CA SER A 466 12.26 -10.33 -4.49
C SER A 466 11.86 -11.81 -4.55
N LEU A 467 12.79 -12.74 -4.30
CA LEU A 467 12.48 -14.16 -4.15
C LEU A 467 11.61 -14.40 -2.91
N VAL A 468 12.01 -13.91 -1.74
CA VAL A 468 11.23 -14.02 -0.51
C VAL A 468 9.84 -13.36 -0.66
N TYR A 469 9.77 -12.17 -1.26
CA TYR A 469 8.50 -11.51 -1.57
C TYR A 469 7.59 -12.37 -2.49
N SER A 470 8.16 -12.96 -3.55
CA SER A 470 7.39 -13.77 -4.50
C SER A 470 6.95 -15.12 -3.91
N LEU A 471 7.77 -15.69 -3.01
CA LEU A 471 7.43 -16.90 -2.24
C LEU A 471 6.24 -16.70 -1.31
N VAL A 472 5.94 -15.48 -0.85
CA VAL A 472 4.70 -15.22 -0.08
C VAL A 472 3.46 -15.55 -0.92
N SER A 473 3.43 -15.13 -2.19
CA SER A 473 2.31 -15.45 -3.10
C SER A 473 2.15 -16.97 -3.30
N LEU A 474 3.26 -17.69 -3.41
CA LEU A 474 3.26 -19.15 -3.55
C LEU A 474 2.84 -19.86 -2.25
N ALA A 475 3.29 -19.39 -1.09
CA ALA A 475 2.97 -19.96 0.22
C ALA A 475 1.48 -19.82 0.59
N PHE A 476 0.82 -18.75 0.14
CA PHE A 476 -0.64 -18.59 0.23
C PHE A 476 -1.41 -19.25 -0.94
N LEU A 477 -0.80 -20.25 -1.59
CA LEU A 477 -1.41 -21.14 -2.59
C LEU A 477 -2.03 -20.40 -3.79
N MET A 478 -1.37 -19.34 -4.27
CA MET A 478 -1.74 -18.71 -5.53
C MET A 478 -1.42 -19.65 -6.72
N PRO A 479 -2.37 -19.94 -7.63
CA PRO A 479 -2.12 -20.81 -8.78
C PRO A 479 -1.11 -20.16 -9.75
N MET A 480 -0.01 -20.88 -9.99
CA MET A 480 1.10 -20.48 -10.87
C MET A 480 1.65 -21.68 -11.69
N ASP A 481 0.81 -22.70 -11.89
CA ASP A 481 1.12 -23.96 -12.56
C ASP A 481 0.15 -24.31 -13.71
N GLN A 482 -0.95 -23.56 -13.84
CA GLN A 482 -2.03 -23.82 -14.79
C GLN A 482 -1.67 -23.40 -16.21
N PRO A 483 -2.07 -24.14 -17.25
CA PRO A 483 -1.78 -23.78 -18.64
C PRO A 483 -2.44 -22.46 -19.05
N SER A 484 -1.92 -21.88 -20.14
CA SER A 484 -2.56 -20.77 -20.86
C SER A 484 -3.91 -21.23 -21.43
N GLY A 485 -4.90 -20.33 -21.45
CA GLY A 485 -6.27 -20.61 -21.85
C GLY A 485 -6.57 -20.21 -23.29
N SER A 486 -7.69 -20.67 -23.84
CA SER A 486 -8.17 -20.15 -25.14
C SER A 486 -8.45 -18.65 -25.04
N HIS A 487 -8.07 -17.86 -26.05
CA HIS A 487 -8.39 -16.41 -26.09
C HIS A 487 -9.91 -16.15 -26.21
N VAL A 488 -10.64 -17.11 -26.79
CA VAL A 488 -12.05 -16.98 -27.23
C VAL A 488 -13.05 -17.53 -26.21
N TRP A 489 -12.60 -18.35 -25.26
CA TRP A 489 -13.44 -19.02 -24.27
C TRP A 489 -13.04 -18.68 -22.82
N PRO A 490 -14.01 -18.44 -21.92
CA PRO A 490 -13.74 -18.28 -20.49
C PRO A 490 -12.88 -19.40 -19.93
N THR A 491 -11.73 -19.03 -19.35
CA THR A 491 -10.83 -19.96 -18.68
C THR A 491 -10.61 -19.48 -17.25
N GLN A 492 -10.81 -20.34 -16.25
CA GLN A 492 -10.63 -19.99 -14.84
C GLN A 492 -9.18 -20.23 -14.41
N ASN A 493 -8.57 -19.23 -13.75
CA ASN A 493 -7.20 -19.25 -13.24
C ASN A 493 -6.08 -19.68 -14.24
N PRO A 494 -6.12 -19.36 -15.56
CA PRO A 494 -5.02 -19.68 -16.48
C PRO A 494 -3.77 -18.85 -16.18
N ASN A 495 -2.59 -19.40 -16.44
CA ASN A 495 -1.33 -18.66 -16.32
C ASN A 495 -0.55 -18.66 -17.64
N ALA A 496 0.05 -17.52 -18.00
CA ALA A 496 0.67 -17.32 -19.32
C ALA A 496 1.86 -18.25 -19.63
N TYR A 497 2.49 -18.82 -18.59
CA TYR A 497 3.73 -19.60 -18.71
C TYR A 497 3.61 -21.01 -18.12
N GLY A 498 2.40 -21.48 -17.80
CA GLY A 498 2.20 -22.77 -17.15
C GLY A 498 3.03 -22.87 -15.86
N ARG A 499 3.73 -24.00 -15.68
CA ARG A 499 4.68 -24.24 -14.58
C ARG A 499 5.85 -23.24 -14.50
N GLY A 500 6.12 -22.47 -15.55
CA GLY A 500 7.14 -21.42 -15.56
C GLY A 500 6.71 -20.11 -14.89
N THR A 501 5.40 -19.94 -14.61
CA THR A 501 4.80 -18.67 -14.18
C THR A 501 5.45 -18.09 -12.92
N PHE A 502 5.74 -18.93 -11.91
CA PHE A 502 6.42 -18.48 -10.69
C PHE A 502 7.79 -17.84 -10.96
N VAL A 503 8.58 -18.42 -11.87
CA VAL A 503 9.93 -17.91 -12.20
C VAL A 503 9.83 -16.59 -12.96
N VAL A 504 8.89 -16.46 -13.90
CA VAL A 504 8.68 -15.20 -14.64
C VAL A 504 8.12 -14.10 -13.72
N TYR A 505 7.21 -14.46 -12.80
CA TYR A 505 6.69 -13.55 -11.76
C TYR A 505 7.80 -13.05 -10.83
N TRP A 506 8.66 -13.94 -10.33
CA TRP A 506 9.82 -13.57 -9.52
C TRP A 506 10.80 -12.68 -10.29
N MET A 507 11.15 -13.00 -11.54
CA MET A 507 12.02 -12.15 -12.36
C MET A 507 11.38 -10.79 -12.65
N GLY A 508 10.07 -10.72 -12.87
CA GLY A 508 9.32 -9.45 -12.93
C GLY A 508 9.48 -8.62 -11.66
N ASN A 509 9.26 -9.24 -10.50
CA ASN A 509 9.43 -8.59 -9.20
C ASN A 509 10.88 -8.16 -8.93
N TRP A 510 11.89 -8.93 -9.36
CA TRP A 510 13.31 -8.57 -9.23
C TRP A 510 13.69 -7.34 -10.07
N VAL A 511 13.30 -7.31 -11.35
CA VAL A 511 13.58 -6.18 -12.24
C VAL A 511 12.80 -4.94 -11.77
N GLY A 512 11.53 -5.10 -11.36
CA GLY A 512 10.75 -4.03 -10.73
C GLY A 512 11.42 -3.47 -9.47
N MET A 513 11.85 -4.34 -8.55
CA MET A 513 12.51 -3.94 -7.30
C MET A 513 13.83 -3.22 -7.56
N THR A 514 14.56 -3.65 -8.59
CA THR A 514 15.81 -3.00 -9.04
C THR A 514 15.53 -1.62 -9.65
N ALA A 515 14.48 -1.47 -10.46
CA ALA A 515 14.07 -0.19 -11.04
C ALA A 515 13.66 0.84 -9.95
N PHE A 516 12.82 0.46 -8.98
CA PHE A 516 12.44 1.34 -7.87
C PHE A 516 13.61 1.63 -6.92
N GLY A 517 14.41 0.60 -6.64
CA GLY A 517 15.51 0.63 -5.69
C GLY A 517 16.68 1.49 -6.13
N LEU A 518 17.21 1.28 -7.34
CA LEU A 518 18.32 2.08 -7.88
C LEU A 518 17.92 3.54 -8.08
N ALA A 519 16.69 3.83 -8.52
CA ALA A 519 16.18 5.20 -8.59
C ALA A 519 16.16 5.87 -7.20
N SER A 520 15.74 5.13 -6.18
CA SER A 520 15.71 5.60 -4.78
C SER A 520 17.10 5.80 -4.19
N GLU A 521 18.03 4.85 -4.36
CA GLU A 521 19.41 4.94 -3.85
C GLU A 521 20.18 6.10 -4.53
N ASN A 522 19.98 6.31 -5.83
CA ASN A 522 20.55 7.44 -6.56
C ASN A 522 20.07 8.79 -6.02
N MET A 523 18.75 8.95 -5.81
CA MET A 523 18.19 10.18 -5.26
C MET A 523 18.54 10.37 -3.78
N ALA A 524 18.69 9.30 -3.00
CA ALA A 524 19.19 9.36 -1.63
C ALA A 524 20.62 9.90 -1.55
N MET A 525 21.50 9.48 -2.47
CA MET A 525 22.88 9.98 -2.58
C MET A 525 22.94 11.46 -3.01
N ILE A 526 22.02 11.90 -3.86
CA ILE A 526 21.93 13.31 -4.30
C ILE A 526 21.38 14.21 -3.18
N LEU A 527 20.20 13.88 -2.64
CA LEU A 527 19.46 14.71 -1.70
C LEU A 527 20.04 14.66 -0.28
N GLY A 528 20.31 13.47 0.23
CA GLY A 528 20.71 13.23 1.61
C GLY A 528 19.60 13.49 2.63
N THR A 529 19.88 13.19 3.90
CA THR A 529 18.95 13.43 5.00
C THR A 529 18.73 14.94 5.25
N PRO A 530 17.51 15.37 5.62
CA PRO A 530 16.27 14.59 5.72
C PRO A 530 15.52 14.41 4.38
N TRP A 531 15.93 15.13 3.33
CA TRP A 531 15.19 15.28 2.06
C TRP A 531 14.94 13.97 1.29
N THR A 532 15.74 12.92 1.51
CA THR A 532 15.46 11.57 1.00
C THR A 532 14.07 11.05 1.38
N ALA A 533 13.52 11.42 2.54
CA ALA A 533 12.16 11.04 2.93
C ALA A 533 11.08 11.75 2.10
N LEU A 534 11.33 13.01 1.68
CA LEU A 534 10.46 13.74 0.78
C LEU A 534 10.40 13.07 -0.61
N TRP A 535 11.55 12.57 -1.08
CA TRP A 535 11.63 11.79 -2.31
C TRP A 535 10.83 10.50 -2.24
N LEU A 536 10.90 9.74 -1.13
CA LEU A 536 10.08 8.52 -0.96
C LEU A 536 8.58 8.82 -1.13
N ILE A 537 8.09 9.88 -0.47
CA ILE A 537 6.68 10.28 -0.53
C ILE A 537 6.27 10.62 -1.97
N PHE A 538 7.07 11.42 -2.68
CA PHE A 538 6.84 11.71 -4.10
C PHE A 538 6.87 10.45 -4.99
N TRP A 539 7.89 9.61 -4.81
CA TRP A 539 8.14 8.44 -5.65
C TRP A 539 7.06 7.38 -5.49
N VAL A 540 6.59 7.13 -4.26
CA VAL A 540 5.43 6.27 -3.99
C VAL A 540 4.16 6.88 -4.56
N ILE A 541 3.80 8.12 -4.20
CA ILE A 541 2.50 8.69 -4.59
C ILE A 541 2.36 8.84 -6.11
N SER A 542 3.41 9.29 -6.81
CA SER A 542 3.39 9.40 -8.28
C SER A 542 3.22 8.05 -8.97
N ASN A 543 3.92 7.00 -8.51
CA ASN A 543 3.77 5.63 -9.03
C ASN A 543 2.40 5.01 -8.72
N VAL A 544 1.88 5.21 -7.52
CA VAL A 544 0.57 4.70 -7.10
C VAL A 544 -0.57 5.37 -7.87
N ALA A 545 -0.50 6.69 -8.10
CA ALA A 545 -1.50 7.46 -8.85
C ALA A 545 -1.69 6.99 -10.30
N THR A 546 -0.66 6.41 -10.92
CA THR A 546 -0.70 5.90 -12.30
C THR A 546 -0.65 4.38 -12.43
N GLY A 547 -0.48 3.67 -11.31
CA GLY A 547 -0.24 2.23 -11.27
C GLY A 547 -1.50 1.37 -11.30
N PHE A 548 -2.46 1.66 -10.43
CA PHE A 548 -3.56 0.73 -10.09
C PHE A 548 -4.91 1.05 -10.76
N TYR A 549 -4.98 2.08 -11.60
CA TYR A 549 -6.20 2.52 -12.26
C TYR A 549 -5.98 2.59 -13.77
N ALA A 550 -7.02 2.27 -14.55
CA ALA A 550 -7.02 2.46 -16.00
C ALA A 550 -6.68 3.92 -16.39
N LEU A 551 -5.44 4.16 -16.84
CA LEU A 551 -4.95 5.49 -17.26
C LEU A 551 -5.81 6.12 -18.36
N GLU A 552 -6.50 5.29 -19.15
CA GLU A 552 -7.52 5.69 -20.12
C GLU A 552 -8.56 6.64 -19.48
N LEU A 553 -9.06 6.31 -18.28
CA LEU A 553 -10.02 7.12 -17.52
C LEU A 553 -9.43 8.40 -16.90
N ALA A 554 -8.11 8.51 -16.79
CA ALA A 554 -7.46 9.70 -16.25
C ALA A 554 -7.46 10.88 -17.27
N PRO A 555 -7.23 12.12 -16.83
CA PRO A 555 -6.84 13.21 -17.73
C PRO A 555 -5.56 12.85 -18.50
N LYS A 556 -5.44 13.26 -19.78
CA LYS A 556 -4.25 12.96 -20.63
C LYS A 556 -2.91 13.38 -20.01
N PHE A 557 -2.90 14.32 -19.07
CA PHE A 557 -1.73 14.67 -18.26
C PHE A 557 -1.06 13.44 -17.61
N TYR A 558 -1.82 12.46 -17.13
CA TYR A 558 -1.29 11.29 -16.41
C TYR A 558 -0.65 10.23 -17.32
N TYR A 559 -0.56 10.45 -18.63
CA TYR A 559 0.00 9.48 -19.56
C TYR A 559 1.52 9.32 -19.43
N TRP A 560 2.22 10.20 -18.67
CA TRP A 560 3.58 9.90 -18.20
C TRP A 560 3.64 8.64 -17.33
N GLY A 561 2.51 8.22 -16.76
CA GLY A 561 2.33 6.98 -16.03
C GLY A 561 2.71 5.72 -16.81
N TYR A 562 2.52 5.72 -18.14
CA TYR A 562 2.95 4.59 -18.99
C TYR A 562 4.47 4.39 -18.99
N ALA A 563 5.25 5.45 -18.75
CA ALA A 563 6.69 5.35 -18.60
C ALA A 563 7.14 4.98 -17.18
N TRP A 564 6.26 5.03 -16.17
CA TRP A 564 6.64 4.82 -14.76
C TRP A 564 6.70 3.32 -14.41
N PRO A 565 7.61 2.87 -13.53
CA PRO A 565 7.79 1.44 -13.25
C PRO A 565 6.53 0.76 -12.70
N MET A 566 5.73 1.45 -11.86
CA MET A 566 4.55 0.84 -11.24
C MET A 566 3.47 0.41 -12.25
N HIS A 567 3.19 1.24 -13.27
CA HIS A 567 2.22 0.85 -14.30
C HIS A 567 2.68 -0.42 -15.03
N ASN A 568 3.97 -0.48 -15.37
CA ASN A 568 4.55 -1.57 -16.11
C ASN A 568 4.61 -2.88 -15.30
N ILE A 569 4.97 -2.84 -14.02
CA ILE A 569 4.95 -4.05 -13.16
C ILE A 569 3.51 -4.52 -12.85
N VAL A 570 2.53 -3.62 -12.71
CA VAL A 570 1.11 -3.99 -12.57
C VAL A 570 0.60 -4.70 -13.83
N VAL A 571 0.80 -4.14 -15.02
CA VAL A 571 0.36 -4.80 -16.26
C VAL A 571 1.13 -6.10 -16.51
N LEU A 572 2.44 -6.15 -16.20
CA LEU A 572 3.28 -7.34 -16.32
C LEU A 572 2.80 -8.48 -15.41
N THR A 573 2.62 -8.22 -14.13
CA THR A 573 2.14 -9.23 -13.17
C THR A 573 0.73 -9.72 -13.51
N ARG A 574 -0.17 -8.83 -13.94
CA ARG A 574 -1.51 -9.24 -14.42
C ARG A 574 -1.44 -10.12 -15.66
N SER A 575 -0.62 -9.78 -16.67
CA SER A 575 -0.45 -10.62 -17.86
C SER A 575 0.16 -11.99 -17.55
N ILE A 576 1.16 -12.07 -16.66
CA ILE A 576 1.77 -13.34 -16.23
C ILE A 576 0.75 -14.23 -15.53
N LEU A 577 0.02 -13.68 -14.56
CA LEU A 577 -0.77 -14.46 -13.60
C LEU A 577 -2.18 -14.79 -14.09
N PHE A 578 -2.76 -14.01 -15.01
CA PHE A 578 -4.11 -14.22 -15.55
C PHE A 578 -4.15 -14.47 -17.06
N ASP A 579 -3.00 -14.73 -17.70
CA ASP A 579 -2.93 -15.09 -19.13
C ASP A 579 -3.64 -14.06 -20.04
N LEU A 580 -3.21 -12.79 -19.92
CA LEU A 580 -3.75 -11.64 -20.67
C LEU A 580 -2.83 -11.22 -21.82
N HIS A 581 -3.41 -10.56 -22.83
CA HIS A 581 -2.75 -10.08 -24.05
C HIS A 581 -1.25 -9.74 -23.87
N PRO A 582 -0.35 -10.37 -24.66
CA PRO A 582 1.09 -10.42 -24.38
C PRO A 582 1.83 -9.09 -24.59
N ARG A 583 1.70 -8.17 -23.63
CA ARG A 583 2.50 -6.94 -23.53
C ARG A 583 3.75 -7.09 -22.64
N VAL A 584 4.08 -8.33 -22.27
CA VAL A 584 5.19 -8.69 -21.37
C VAL A 584 6.53 -8.08 -21.82
N GLY A 585 6.86 -8.17 -23.11
CA GLY A 585 8.11 -7.61 -23.66
C GLY A 585 8.21 -6.09 -23.56
N LEU A 586 7.11 -5.36 -23.78
CA LEU A 586 7.05 -3.90 -23.63
C LEU A 586 7.26 -3.50 -22.16
N ASN A 587 6.54 -4.15 -21.25
CA ASN A 587 6.62 -3.84 -19.82
C ASN A 587 8.02 -4.13 -19.27
N PHE A 588 8.61 -5.29 -19.61
CA PHE A 588 10.00 -5.58 -19.26
C PHE A 588 10.98 -4.57 -19.89
N GLY A 589 10.78 -4.18 -21.15
CA GLY A 589 11.64 -3.19 -21.82
C GLY A 589 11.68 -1.84 -21.08
N ILE A 590 10.53 -1.35 -20.62
CA ILE A 590 10.44 -0.10 -19.85
C ILE A 590 11.06 -0.27 -18.45
N LEU A 591 10.85 -1.41 -17.78
CA LEU A 591 11.48 -1.70 -16.48
C LEU A 591 13.02 -1.83 -16.60
N PHE A 592 13.52 -2.49 -17.66
CA PHE A 592 14.96 -2.57 -17.94
C PHE A 592 15.57 -1.22 -18.30
N ALA A 593 14.84 -0.33 -18.98
CA ALA A 593 15.28 1.04 -19.23
C ALA A 593 15.49 1.80 -17.91
N TRP A 594 14.58 1.67 -16.93
CA TRP A 594 14.77 2.23 -15.59
C TRP A 594 15.95 1.62 -14.83
N CYS A 595 16.14 0.30 -14.91
CA CYS A 595 17.34 -0.34 -14.36
C CYS A 595 18.62 0.23 -14.99
N ALA A 596 18.69 0.32 -16.32
CA ALA A 596 19.86 0.84 -17.04
C ALA A 596 20.16 2.31 -16.69
N ILE A 597 19.14 3.17 -16.64
CA ILE A 597 19.27 4.57 -16.17
C ILE A 597 19.78 4.59 -14.72
N GLY A 598 19.23 3.73 -13.86
CA GLY A 598 19.68 3.55 -12.48
C GLY A 598 21.17 3.19 -12.39
N THR A 599 21.61 2.18 -13.14
CA THR A 599 22.99 1.69 -13.20
C THR A 599 23.98 2.74 -13.73
N VAL A 600 23.61 3.49 -14.78
CA VAL A 600 24.46 4.55 -15.36
C VAL A 600 24.60 5.75 -14.41
N LEU A 601 23.52 6.13 -13.71
CA LEU A 601 23.56 7.21 -12.72
C LEU A 601 24.29 6.81 -11.42
N PHE A 602 24.28 5.53 -11.04
CA PHE A 602 24.86 5.02 -9.79
C PHE A 602 26.30 5.48 -9.49
N PRO A 603 27.30 5.33 -10.39
CA PRO A 603 28.64 5.83 -10.15
C PRO A 603 28.67 7.36 -10.04
N VAL A 604 27.90 8.08 -10.86
CA VAL A 604 27.84 9.55 -10.86
C VAL A 604 27.30 10.06 -9.52
N CYS A 605 26.21 9.48 -9.03
CA CYS A 605 25.64 9.78 -7.72
C CYS A 605 26.60 9.44 -6.57
N CYS A 606 27.38 8.36 -6.67
CA CYS A 606 28.43 8.04 -5.70
C CYS A 606 29.53 9.11 -5.66
N TYR A 607 30.05 9.55 -6.82
CA TYR A 607 31.04 10.62 -6.90
C TYR A 607 30.49 11.95 -6.36
N TYR A 608 29.24 12.30 -6.69
CA TYR A 608 28.58 13.49 -6.16
C TYR A 608 28.41 13.44 -4.64
N MET A 609 27.95 12.32 -4.09
CA MET A 609 27.86 12.12 -2.63
C MET A 609 29.23 12.27 -1.96
N ARG A 610 30.29 11.66 -2.52
CA ARG A 610 31.66 11.83 -2.00
C ARG A 610 32.11 13.29 -2.02
N TRP A 611 31.88 14.01 -3.13
CA TRP A 611 32.21 15.43 -3.24
C TRP A 611 31.46 16.28 -2.20
N LYS A 612 30.15 16.06 -2.06
CA LYS A 612 29.27 16.73 -1.08
C LYS A 612 29.74 16.49 0.35
N THR A 613 30.03 15.24 0.72
CA THR A 613 30.54 14.88 2.07
C THR A 613 31.94 15.46 2.33
N MET A 614 32.86 15.41 1.36
CA MET A 614 34.19 16.02 1.51
C MET A 614 34.11 17.54 1.65
N ARG A 615 33.20 18.20 0.90
CA ARG A 615 32.97 19.64 1.02
C ARG A 615 32.31 20.01 2.37
N ALA A 616 31.40 19.18 2.87
CA ALA A 616 30.82 19.34 4.21
C ALA A 616 31.88 19.21 5.30
N LYS A 617 32.74 18.18 5.26
CA LYS A 617 33.85 18.01 6.21
C LYS A 617 34.83 19.19 6.16
N LYS A 618 35.25 19.65 4.98
CA LYS A 618 36.11 20.85 4.84
C LYS A 618 35.45 22.11 5.39
N ASN A 619 34.15 22.31 5.16
CA ASN A 619 33.41 23.45 5.69
C ASN A 619 33.16 23.38 7.21
N ALA A 620 33.23 22.19 7.82
CA ALA A 620 33.20 22.02 9.27
C ALA A 620 34.57 22.34 9.87
N ALA A 621 35.64 21.71 9.38
CA ALA A 621 37.02 21.97 9.81
C ALA A 621 37.39 23.45 9.70
N ALA A 622 37.06 24.13 8.59
CA ALA A 622 37.31 25.57 8.44
C ALA A 622 36.56 26.44 9.47
N LYS A 623 35.36 26.02 9.92
CA LYS A 623 34.63 26.71 11.00
C LYS A 623 35.23 26.43 12.37
N GLU A 624 35.71 25.21 12.60
CA GLU A 624 36.40 24.81 13.82
C GLU A 624 37.73 25.57 13.94
N GLU A 625 38.52 25.66 12.86
CA GLU A 625 39.72 26.51 12.78
C GLU A 625 39.41 28.01 12.96
N ASP A 626 38.38 28.55 12.30
CA ASP A 626 37.95 29.94 12.47
C ASP A 626 37.47 30.22 13.91
N TRP A 627 36.92 29.21 14.60
CA TRP A 627 36.54 29.29 16.00
C TRP A 627 37.76 29.25 16.92
N HIS A 628 38.70 28.32 16.71
CA HIS A 628 39.99 28.29 17.43
C HIS A 628 40.75 29.61 17.28
N ARG A 629 40.89 30.13 16.05
CA ARG A 629 41.55 31.42 15.77
C ARG A 629 40.82 32.64 16.36
N ARG A 630 39.53 32.53 16.72
CA ARG A 630 38.81 33.55 17.51
C ARG A 630 39.11 33.41 19.00
N MET A 631 39.04 32.19 19.53
CA MET A 631 39.30 31.90 20.94
C MET A 631 40.75 32.20 21.34
N GLU A 632 41.71 32.03 20.44
CA GLU A 632 43.11 32.45 20.61
C GLU A 632 43.23 33.97 20.71
N LYS A 633 42.61 34.71 19.77
CA LYS A 633 42.58 36.18 19.82
C LYS A 633 41.88 36.74 21.06
N GLU A 634 40.86 36.06 21.59
CA GLU A 634 40.25 36.44 22.87
C GLU A 634 41.11 36.12 24.10
N ARG A 635 42.07 35.18 24.00
CA ARG A 635 43.09 34.96 25.03
C ARG A 635 44.19 36.02 24.99
N GLU A 636 44.64 36.41 23.80
CA GLU A 636 45.67 37.44 23.60
C GLU A 636 45.16 38.85 23.92
N VAL A 637 43.98 39.21 23.38
CA VAL A 637 43.37 40.54 23.53
C VAL A 637 41.91 40.38 23.97
N PRO A 638 41.65 40.08 25.25
CA PRO A 638 40.30 39.83 25.74
C PRO A 638 39.39 41.04 25.51
N SER A 639 38.21 40.79 24.92
CA SER A 639 37.18 41.79 24.67
C SER A 639 36.74 42.50 25.97
N ARG A 640 36.07 43.66 25.90
CA ARG A 640 35.56 44.33 27.12
C ARG A 640 34.62 43.41 27.92
N LEU A 641 33.80 42.61 27.23
CA LEU A 641 32.94 41.58 27.83
C LEU A 641 33.75 40.48 28.53
N ALA A 642 34.77 39.92 27.87
CA ALA A 642 35.65 38.91 28.49
C ALA A 642 36.45 39.44 29.68
N ARG A 643 36.89 40.72 29.64
CA ARG A 643 37.50 41.39 30.81
C ARG A 643 36.51 41.57 31.96
N MET A 644 35.28 41.99 31.69
CA MET A 644 34.24 42.15 32.71
C MET A 644 33.90 40.81 33.41
N THR A 645 33.84 39.69 32.69
CA THR A 645 33.54 38.38 33.29
C THR A 645 34.72 37.72 33.98
N THR A 646 35.97 38.03 33.59
CA THR A 646 37.18 37.47 34.24
C THR A 646 37.65 38.26 35.46
N LEU A 647 37.30 39.55 35.60
CA LEU A 647 37.71 40.41 36.72
C LEU A 647 37.30 39.88 38.10
N GLY A 648 36.19 39.13 38.21
CA GLY A 648 35.76 38.49 39.46
C GLY A 648 36.59 37.26 39.88
N SER A 649 37.46 36.73 39.01
CA SER A 649 38.16 35.46 39.21
C SER A 649 39.64 35.61 39.58
N ARG A 650 40.10 36.81 39.95
CA ARG A 650 41.53 37.13 40.16
C ARG A 650 41.79 38.02 41.39
N LYS A 651 41.22 37.64 42.53
CA LYS A 651 41.43 38.27 43.85
C LYS A 651 41.51 37.25 45.01
N THR A 652 42.35 36.22 44.84
CA THR A 652 42.82 35.32 45.91
C THR A 652 44.17 34.71 45.50
N GLU A 653 45.21 35.53 45.56
CA GLU A 653 46.63 35.16 45.79
C GLU A 653 47.13 36.15 46.85
#